data_AF-A0A137P3N1-F1
#
_entry.id   AF-A0A137P3N1-F1
#
_cell.length_a   1.000
_cell.length_b   1.000
_cell.length_c   1.000
_cell.angle_alpha   90.00
_cell.angle_beta   90.00
_cell.angle_gamma   90.00
#
_symmetry.space_group_name_H-M   'P 1'
#
loop_
_entity.id
_entity.type
_entity.pdbx_description
1 polymer ?
#
loop_
_entity_poly.entity_id
_entity_poly.type
_entity_poly.pdbx_seq_one_letter_code
_entity_poly.pdbx_strand_id
1 'polypeptide(L)'
;MSEFVEEYTDLTRWRLEVDQGRQTWAYIEDDAEHERWKQTDVERYWLGLPLENTQTFEKAKTPFESARQGWEFFKLLQTQDGHWACEYGGPMFLLPGYAISSYVTDTEIPDHHKKEIIKYIFHHANPEDGGWGLHIEHHSTCYGTVLNYVTLRIMGVPKDHPKMVKARALIHKFGGAVSIPTWGKMLLSCMNLYDWEGMNPVPPELWVLPDWFPFHPGKMWVHSRAVYMSMSYLYGARVSYPVNDFVEQIRSEIYVDGKYPTLQEWPNHRNNICEADNYSPHSALLRFGNKVLGLYEKLVYYYPSLRERSIHAAMRQIDIEDQNTKYLDIAPVNQALNLICVHHYHGKDSHSFQQHLHRVPDSLWVSHRGMMMCGTNGVQLWDTAFAVQAAIETGLHELPENVESINSAHKFIDITQIPTNSLHYPNDFRHQTQGAWPFSTRDQGYVVSDCTAEGLKATLMIQKQSFSQKLIEESRLQDAVDVLLSMINEDGGVASYELVRGGAYYELLNPAEVFANIMIEYRYPECTTATLLGLTTFNKLYPKYRADEIKEAQEKMVKYIQSVQLEDGSYYGSWGVCFTYATFFAVESLTTFGHTYQNSETVRKACDFLVSKQMEDGGWGESYKSCEQHEYYQNEESQLTNTSWAVLSLLAADYPDQELIKRGIKCIMNYQNADGSWPQQSIEGVFNHNCAISYPNYKFYFSIWALGRYGNKYGRDIEI
;
A
#
# COMPACT_ATOMS: atom_id res chain seq x y z
N MET A 1 0.71 -39.21 18.28
CA MET A 1 0.63 -37.77 17.95
C MET A 1 2.05 -37.26 17.99
N SER A 2 2.66 -37.00 16.84
CA SER A 2 3.93 -36.27 16.80
C SER A 2 3.64 -34.85 17.33
N GLU A 3 4.43 -34.40 18.28
CA GLU A 3 4.39 -33.03 18.77
C GLU A 3 4.72 -32.11 17.58
N PHE A 4 3.84 -31.15 17.26
CA PHE A 4 4.14 -30.16 16.23
C PHE A 4 5.29 -29.30 16.74
N VAL A 5 6.45 -29.37 16.08
CA VAL A 5 7.61 -28.55 16.40
C VAL A 5 7.58 -27.33 15.49
N GLU A 6 7.60 -26.13 16.07
CA GLU A 6 7.80 -24.87 15.33
C GLU A 6 9.24 -24.88 14.75
N GLU A 7 9.43 -25.46 13.57
CA GLU A 7 10.69 -25.42 12.82
C GLU A 7 10.63 -24.33 11.75
N TYR A 8 11.51 -23.33 11.86
CA TYR A 8 11.67 -22.27 10.88
C TYR A 8 12.81 -22.58 9.91
N THR A 9 12.87 -21.85 8.80
CA THR A 9 13.91 -22.05 7.79
C THR A 9 15.25 -21.46 8.24
N ASP A 10 16.35 -21.92 7.62
CA ASP A 10 17.65 -21.28 7.79
C ASP A 10 17.67 -19.96 7.00
N LEU A 11 17.64 -18.83 7.71
CA LEU A 11 17.61 -17.51 7.09
C LEU A 11 18.83 -17.25 6.19
N THR A 12 19.96 -17.93 6.41
CA THR A 12 21.16 -17.77 5.57
C THR A 12 20.99 -18.35 4.16
N ARG A 13 19.93 -19.13 3.91
CA ARG A 13 19.61 -19.76 2.61
C ARG A 13 18.63 -19.00 1.75
N TRP A 14 18.02 -17.93 2.26
CA TRP A 14 17.14 -17.09 1.46
C TRP A 14 17.93 -16.12 0.58
N ARG A 15 17.47 -15.93 -0.66
CA ARG A 15 18.02 -14.97 -1.62
C ARG A 15 16.92 -14.09 -2.18
N LEU A 16 17.22 -12.81 -2.37
CA LEU A 16 16.37 -11.84 -3.02
C LEU A 16 16.80 -11.70 -4.48
N GLU A 17 15.98 -12.20 -5.39
CA GLU A 17 16.14 -12.01 -6.82
C GLU A 17 15.54 -10.67 -7.23
N VAL A 18 16.30 -9.92 -8.03
CA VAL A 18 15.90 -8.63 -8.54
C VAL A 18 16.13 -8.54 -10.04
N ASP A 19 15.07 -8.19 -10.77
CA ASP A 19 15.11 -7.89 -12.22
C ASP A 19 14.15 -6.74 -12.54
N GLN A 20 14.71 -5.58 -12.90
CA GLN A 20 13.94 -4.40 -13.30
C GLN A 20 12.85 -4.01 -12.29
N GLY A 21 13.19 -4.04 -11.01
CA GLY A 21 12.31 -3.75 -9.89
C GLY A 21 11.52 -4.95 -9.38
N ARG A 22 11.34 -6.02 -10.17
CA ARG A 22 10.69 -7.24 -9.67
C ARG A 22 11.50 -7.80 -8.52
N GLN A 23 10.83 -8.13 -7.42
CA GLN A 23 11.44 -8.70 -6.21
C GLN A 23 10.82 -10.06 -5.94
N THR A 24 11.63 -11.12 -5.88
CA THR A 24 11.16 -12.47 -5.51
C THR A 24 12.16 -13.14 -4.59
N TRP A 25 11.67 -13.82 -3.55
CA TRP A 25 12.52 -14.54 -2.61
C TRP A 25 12.64 -16.03 -2.99
N ALA A 26 13.87 -16.52 -3.10
CA ALA A 26 14.20 -17.91 -3.37
C ALA A 26 14.86 -18.57 -2.15
N TYR A 27 14.50 -19.82 -1.85
CA TYR A 27 15.14 -20.61 -0.79
C TYR A 27 16.11 -21.63 -1.40
N ILE A 28 17.39 -21.50 -1.06
CA ILE A 28 18.46 -22.33 -1.65
C ILE A 28 18.64 -23.64 -0.87
N GLU A 29 18.10 -24.73 -1.40
CA GLU A 29 18.19 -26.07 -0.80
C GLU A 29 19.54 -26.75 -1.07
N ASP A 30 20.13 -26.53 -2.24
CA ASP A 30 21.41 -27.15 -2.63
C ASP A 30 22.61 -26.47 -1.96
N ASP A 31 23.46 -27.26 -1.30
CA ASP A 31 24.63 -26.76 -0.57
C ASP A 31 25.67 -26.11 -1.51
N ALA A 32 25.85 -26.65 -2.73
CA ALA A 32 26.80 -26.09 -3.68
C ALA A 32 26.32 -24.76 -4.28
N GLU A 33 25.01 -24.59 -4.49
CA GLU A 33 24.42 -23.30 -4.85
C GLU A 33 24.53 -22.29 -3.72
N HIS A 34 24.25 -22.70 -2.48
CA HIS A 34 24.39 -21.84 -1.29
C HIS A 34 25.82 -21.32 -1.10
N GLU A 35 26.84 -22.15 -1.37
CA GLU A 35 28.25 -21.74 -1.34
C GLU A 35 28.62 -20.75 -2.45
N ARG A 36 27.98 -20.85 -3.63
CA ARG A 36 28.27 -20.00 -4.79
C ARG A 36 27.57 -18.65 -4.72
N TRP A 37 26.29 -18.65 -4.39
CA TRP A 37 25.48 -17.44 -4.30
C TRP A 37 25.46 -16.95 -2.86
N LYS A 38 26.36 -16.02 -2.54
CA LYS A 38 26.44 -15.42 -1.20
C LYS A 38 25.35 -14.39 -0.97
N GLN A 39 24.91 -14.26 0.29
CA GLN A 39 23.99 -13.18 0.67
C GLN A 39 24.68 -11.81 0.61
N THR A 40 23.93 -10.84 0.12
CA THR A 40 24.18 -9.41 0.07
C THR A 40 23.72 -8.75 1.37
N ASP A 41 24.16 -7.51 1.62
CA ASP A 41 23.68 -6.75 2.79
C ASP A 41 22.20 -6.38 2.71
N VAL A 42 21.64 -6.26 1.49
CA VAL A 42 20.18 -6.09 1.28
C VAL A 42 19.43 -7.26 1.90
N GLU A 43 19.81 -8.50 1.53
CA GLU A 43 19.16 -9.71 2.06
C GLU A 43 19.37 -9.82 3.57
N ARG A 44 20.60 -9.61 4.04
CA ARG A 44 20.95 -9.73 5.46
C ARG A 44 20.16 -8.73 6.32
N TYR A 45 20.01 -7.48 5.86
CA TYR A 45 19.23 -6.47 6.55
C TYR A 45 17.78 -6.92 6.78
N TRP A 46 17.08 -7.31 5.71
CA TRP A 46 15.67 -7.69 5.79
C TRP A 46 15.44 -9.00 6.56
N LEU A 47 16.41 -9.93 6.49
CA LEU A 47 16.40 -11.17 7.24
C LEU A 47 16.86 -11.02 8.70
N GLY A 48 17.28 -9.82 9.12
CA GLY A 48 17.76 -9.55 10.49
C GLY A 48 19.09 -10.23 10.83
N LEU A 49 19.93 -10.43 9.82
CA LEU A 49 21.28 -10.98 9.95
C LEU A 49 22.32 -9.85 10.06
N PRO A 50 23.48 -10.08 10.72
CA PRO A 50 24.52 -9.05 10.84
C PRO A 50 25.05 -8.62 9.47
N LEU A 51 25.12 -7.33 9.16
CA LEU A 51 25.65 -6.85 7.87
C LEU A 51 27.17 -7.07 7.75
N GLU A 52 27.67 -7.25 6.52
CA GLU A 52 29.09 -7.45 6.21
C GLU A 52 29.82 -6.13 5.95
N ASN A 53 29.19 -5.17 5.26
CA ASN A 53 29.83 -3.91 4.86
C ASN A 53 29.37 -2.70 5.69
N THR A 54 28.80 -2.94 6.87
CA THR A 54 28.42 -1.85 7.78
C THR A 54 29.65 -1.19 8.41
N GLN A 55 29.56 0.12 8.61
CA GLN A 55 30.60 0.93 9.26
C GLN A 55 30.13 1.31 10.66
N THR A 56 31.06 1.65 11.55
CA THR A 56 30.74 2.30 12.82
C THR A 56 31.30 3.71 12.78
N PHE A 57 30.42 4.69 12.97
CA PHE A 57 30.74 6.10 12.95
C PHE A 57 30.87 6.65 14.37
N GLU A 58 31.68 7.71 14.52
CA GLU A 58 31.57 8.57 15.69
C GLU A 58 30.22 9.30 15.66
N LYS A 59 29.66 9.58 16.84
CA LYS A 59 28.39 10.31 16.96
C LYS A 59 28.49 11.63 16.19
N ALA A 60 27.62 11.81 15.20
CA ALA A 60 27.55 13.03 14.40
C ALA A 60 27.38 14.26 15.29
N LYS A 61 28.15 15.31 15.03
CA LYS A 61 28.07 16.60 15.73
C LYS A 61 27.22 17.59 14.97
N THR A 62 27.15 17.43 13.65
CA THR A 62 26.35 18.29 12.77
C THR A 62 25.21 17.51 12.11
N PRO A 63 24.12 18.18 11.70
CA PRO A 63 23.05 17.56 10.94
C PRO A 63 23.54 16.97 9.61
N PHE A 64 24.47 17.64 8.93
CA PHE A 64 25.01 17.14 7.66
C PHE A 64 25.85 15.88 7.84
N GLU A 65 26.66 15.78 8.91
CA GLU A 65 27.36 14.54 9.26
C GLU A 65 26.38 13.39 9.51
N SER A 66 25.30 13.65 10.25
CA SER A 66 24.25 12.67 10.53
C SER A 66 23.56 12.20 9.24
N ALA A 67 23.23 13.14 8.33
CA ALA A 67 22.66 12.82 7.02
C ALA A 67 23.61 11.97 6.17
N ARG A 68 24.90 12.28 6.17
CA ARG A 68 25.93 11.51 5.45
C ARG A 68 26.07 10.09 6.01
N GLN A 69 26.16 9.94 7.33
CA GLN A 69 26.22 8.62 7.98
C GLN A 69 24.97 7.79 7.66
N GLY A 70 23.80 8.40 7.69
CA GLY A 70 22.54 7.75 7.32
C GLY A 70 22.49 7.31 5.87
N TRP A 71 23.00 8.12 4.95
CA TRP A 71 23.08 7.78 3.54
C TRP A 71 24.08 6.64 3.27
N GLU A 72 25.24 6.64 3.94
CA GLU A 72 26.20 5.54 3.82
C GLU A 72 25.59 4.20 4.24
N PHE A 73 24.79 4.18 5.30
CA PHE A 73 24.02 2.99 5.67
C PHE A 73 22.96 2.65 4.62
N PHE A 74 22.15 3.63 4.21
CA PHE A 74 21.02 3.40 3.30
C PHE A 74 21.43 2.92 1.92
N LYS A 75 22.64 3.28 1.43
CA LYS A 75 23.22 2.73 0.21
C LYS A 75 23.43 1.21 0.25
N LEU A 76 23.65 0.62 1.43
CA LEU A 76 23.77 -0.84 1.58
C LEU A 76 22.47 -1.58 1.24
N LEU A 77 21.34 -0.85 1.24
CA LEU A 77 20.00 -1.38 0.95
C LEU A 77 19.58 -1.16 -0.51
N GLN A 78 20.43 -0.53 -1.32
CA GLN A 78 20.19 -0.36 -2.76
C GLN A 78 20.45 -1.69 -3.49
N THR A 79 19.52 -2.10 -4.34
CA THR A 79 19.61 -3.32 -5.15
C THR A 79 20.54 -3.13 -6.34
N GLN A 80 20.94 -4.25 -6.95
CA GLN A 80 21.84 -4.26 -8.11
C GLN A 80 21.32 -3.54 -9.36
N ASP A 81 20.00 -3.36 -9.49
CA ASP A 81 19.37 -2.62 -10.58
C ASP A 81 19.05 -1.15 -10.21
N GLY A 82 19.42 -0.71 -9.01
CA GLY A 82 19.48 0.69 -8.60
C GLY A 82 18.29 1.20 -7.78
N HIS A 83 17.27 0.39 -7.51
CA HIS A 83 16.17 0.76 -6.62
C HIS A 83 16.47 0.38 -5.16
N TRP A 84 15.57 0.70 -4.24
CA TRP A 84 15.67 0.26 -2.84
C TRP A 84 14.65 -0.83 -2.55
N ALA A 85 15.12 -1.95 -2.00
CA ALA A 85 14.26 -3.04 -1.59
C ALA A 85 13.48 -2.64 -0.32
N CYS A 86 12.26 -3.14 -0.15
CA CYS A 86 11.40 -2.74 0.96
C CYS A 86 10.38 -3.82 1.28
N GLU A 87 10.25 -4.20 2.56
CA GLU A 87 9.04 -4.87 3.01
C GLU A 87 7.86 -3.90 2.97
N TYR A 88 6.74 -4.33 2.39
CA TYR A 88 5.54 -3.48 2.22
C TYR A 88 4.28 -4.19 2.73
N GLY A 89 4.40 -4.87 3.88
CA GLY A 89 3.29 -5.54 4.54
C GLY A 89 2.59 -4.67 5.59
N GLY A 90 1.82 -5.31 6.46
CA GLY A 90 1.02 -4.64 7.49
C GLY A 90 -0.41 -5.16 7.51
N PRO A 91 -1.14 -5.17 6.38
CA PRO A 91 -2.47 -5.75 6.31
C PRO A 91 -2.47 -7.26 6.58
N MET A 92 -3.33 -7.72 7.49
CA MET A 92 -3.38 -9.11 7.96
C MET A 92 -4.44 -9.97 7.24
N PHE A 93 -4.98 -9.48 6.13
CA PHE A 93 -5.96 -10.19 5.29
C PHE A 93 -5.43 -10.62 3.91
N LEU A 94 -4.18 -10.29 3.59
CA LEU A 94 -3.55 -10.62 2.30
C LEU A 94 -3.06 -12.07 2.23
N LEU A 95 -2.29 -12.52 3.23
CA LEU A 95 -1.88 -13.93 3.35
C LEU A 95 -3.06 -14.91 3.38
N PRO A 96 -4.19 -14.60 4.05
CA PRO A 96 -5.42 -15.37 3.89
C PRO A 96 -5.93 -15.48 2.45
N GLY A 97 -5.88 -14.40 1.68
CA GLY A 97 -6.20 -14.44 0.25
C GLY A 97 -5.35 -15.46 -0.48
N TYR A 98 -4.02 -15.39 -0.32
CA TYR A 98 -3.07 -16.32 -0.93
C TYR A 98 -3.28 -17.78 -0.51
N ALA A 99 -3.46 -18.02 0.79
CA ALA A 99 -3.63 -19.37 1.33
C ALA A 99 -4.94 -20.01 0.85
N ILE A 100 -6.05 -19.26 0.90
CA ILE A 100 -7.36 -19.74 0.50
C ILE A 100 -7.42 -19.92 -1.02
N SER A 101 -6.91 -18.98 -1.81
CA SER A 101 -6.89 -19.14 -3.27
C SER A 101 -6.06 -20.35 -3.66
N SER A 102 -4.86 -20.52 -3.09
CA SER A 102 -4.01 -21.69 -3.36
C SER A 102 -4.71 -23.00 -3.01
N TYR A 103 -5.40 -23.07 -1.86
CA TYR A 103 -6.17 -24.26 -1.48
C TYR A 103 -7.33 -24.53 -2.46
N VAL A 104 -8.10 -23.50 -2.82
CA VAL A 104 -9.26 -23.62 -3.73
C VAL A 104 -8.84 -24.01 -5.15
N THR A 105 -7.62 -23.68 -5.56
CA THR A 105 -7.08 -23.99 -6.90
C THR A 105 -6.12 -25.18 -6.91
N ASP A 106 -6.09 -25.99 -5.84
CA ASP A 106 -5.19 -27.14 -5.66
C ASP A 106 -3.71 -26.79 -5.97
N THR A 107 -3.30 -25.57 -5.63
CA THR A 107 -1.95 -25.05 -5.84
C THR A 107 -1.11 -25.31 -4.61
N GLU A 108 0.03 -25.98 -4.81
CA GLU A 108 0.95 -26.32 -3.74
C GLU A 108 1.69 -25.07 -3.24
N ILE A 109 1.67 -24.87 -1.93
CA ILE A 109 2.52 -23.88 -1.25
C ILE A 109 3.80 -24.60 -0.82
N PRO A 110 4.99 -24.13 -1.23
CA PRO A 110 6.26 -24.73 -0.84
C PRO A 110 6.43 -24.79 0.68
N ASP A 111 7.05 -25.86 1.19
CA ASP A 111 7.15 -26.06 2.65
C ASP A 111 7.95 -24.96 3.36
N HIS A 112 8.97 -24.40 2.71
CA HIS A 112 9.71 -23.25 3.24
C HIS A 112 8.84 -21.98 3.32
N HIS A 113 7.90 -21.77 2.37
CA HIS A 113 6.89 -20.71 2.47
C HIS A 113 5.94 -20.98 3.64
N LYS A 114 5.42 -22.21 3.79
CA LYS A 114 4.52 -22.56 4.90
C LYS A 114 5.16 -22.24 6.25
N LYS A 115 6.42 -22.65 6.45
CA LYS A 115 7.17 -22.41 7.70
C LYS A 115 7.31 -20.92 8.01
N GLU A 116 7.71 -20.11 7.03
CA GLU A 116 7.88 -18.67 7.26
C GLU A 116 6.55 -17.90 7.36
N ILE A 117 5.47 -18.36 6.69
CA ILE A 117 4.12 -17.79 6.87
C ILE A 117 3.59 -18.09 8.28
N ILE A 118 3.77 -19.32 8.78
CA ILE A 118 3.41 -19.68 10.17
C ILE A 118 4.16 -18.76 11.15
N LYS A 119 5.47 -18.58 10.94
CA LYS A 119 6.31 -17.69 11.75
C LYS A 119 5.75 -16.26 11.79
N TYR A 120 5.43 -15.69 10.63
CA TYR A 120 4.92 -14.33 10.53
C TYR A 120 3.58 -14.14 11.24
N ILE A 121 2.61 -15.01 10.97
CA ILE A 121 1.29 -14.91 11.60
C ILE A 121 1.42 -15.11 13.11
N PHE A 122 2.21 -16.08 13.58
CA PHE A 122 2.44 -16.28 15.01
C PHE A 122 3.20 -15.14 15.70
N HIS A 123 4.12 -14.47 14.99
CA HIS A 123 4.83 -13.31 15.51
C HIS A 123 3.86 -12.17 15.82
N HIS A 124 2.83 -11.99 15.00
CA HIS A 124 1.82 -10.95 15.15
C HIS A 124 0.56 -11.38 15.91
N ALA A 125 0.57 -12.56 16.55
CA ALA A 125 -0.55 -12.99 17.39
C ALA A 125 -0.63 -12.11 18.65
N ASN A 126 -1.82 -11.58 18.95
CA ASN A 126 -2.01 -10.79 20.15
C ASN A 126 -1.67 -11.63 21.40
N PRO A 127 -0.76 -11.14 22.28
CA PRO A 127 -0.27 -11.94 23.40
C PRO A 127 -1.35 -12.21 24.44
N GLU A 128 -2.40 -11.38 24.54
CA GLU A 128 -3.46 -11.47 25.55
C GLU A 128 -4.63 -12.35 25.11
N ASP A 129 -5.11 -12.22 23.88
CA ASP A 129 -6.29 -12.94 23.38
C ASP A 129 -6.01 -13.93 22.24
N GLY A 130 -4.77 -13.97 21.72
CA GLY A 130 -4.34 -14.89 20.67
C GLY A 130 -4.90 -14.59 19.28
N GLY A 131 -5.58 -13.46 19.11
CA GLY A 131 -6.19 -13.06 17.86
C GLY A 131 -5.30 -12.21 16.96
N TRP A 132 -5.91 -11.75 15.86
CA TRP A 132 -5.32 -10.85 14.89
C TRP A 132 -6.34 -9.81 14.44
N GLY A 133 -5.87 -8.60 14.18
CA GLY A 133 -6.68 -7.50 13.68
C GLY A 133 -6.68 -7.36 12.16
N LEU A 134 -7.14 -6.20 11.68
CA LEU A 134 -7.12 -5.85 10.25
C LEU A 134 -5.69 -5.66 9.72
N HIS A 135 -4.80 -5.14 10.56
CA HIS A 135 -3.37 -4.94 10.29
C HIS A 135 -2.53 -5.22 11.55
N ILE A 136 -1.20 -5.23 11.43
CA ILE A 136 -0.26 -5.68 12.49
C ILE A 136 -0.28 -4.85 13.79
N GLU A 137 -0.79 -3.61 13.77
CA GLU A 137 -0.93 -2.76 14.97
C GLU A 137 -2.37 -2.69 15.50
N HIS A 138 -3.32 -3.34 14.80
CA HIS A 138 -4.73 -3.27 15.15
C HIS A 138 -5.06 -4.21 16.31
N HIS A 139 -6.14 -3.89 17.04
CA HIS A 139 -6.71 -4.83 18.00
C HIS A 139 -7.30 -6.06 17.29
N SER A 140 -7.41 -7.19 18.00
CA SER A 140 -7.95 -8.43 17.45
C SER A 140 -9.40 -8.26 16.99
N THR A 141 -9.71 -8.73 15.77
CA THR A 141 -11.05 -8.66 15.19
C THR A 141 -11.55 -10.03 14.72
N CYS A 142 -12.84 -10.16 14.40
CA CYS A 142 -13.36 -11.42 13.85
C CYS A 142 -12.77 -11.67 12.46
N TYR A 143 -12.61 -10.63 11.63
CA TYR A 143 -12.03 -10.75 10.30
C TYR A 143 -10.59 -11.27 10.34
N GLY A 144 -9.72 -10.57 11.05
CA GLY A 144 -8.32 -10.93 11.17
C GLY A 144 -8.14 -12.30 11.82
N THR A 145 -8.90 -12.58 12.89
CA THR A 145 -8.71 -13.83 13.65
C THR A 145 -9.21 -15.06 12.89
N VAL A 146 -10.40 -15.02 12.29
CA VAL A 146 -10.93 -16.18 11.55
C VAL A 146 -10.06 -16.49 10.35
N LEU A 147 -9.70 -15.47 9.56
CA LEU A 147 -8.93 -15.68 8.34
C LEU A 147 -7.51 -16.21 8.62
N ASN A 148 -6.79 -15.62 9.59
CA ASN A 148 -5.45 -16.11 9.93
C ASN A 148 -5.48 -17.48 10.62
N TYR A 149 -6.53 -17.80 11.38
CA TYR A 149 -6.74 -19.15 11.90
C TYR A 149 -6.87 -20.16 10.75
N VAL A 150 -7.72 -19.88 9.75
CA VAL A 150 -7.89 -20.74 8.56
C VAL A 150 -6.57 -20.88 7.81
N THR A 151 -5.83 -19.79 7.59
CA THR A 151 -4.50 -19.81 6.98
C THR A 151 -3.55 -20.74 7.71
N LEU A 152 -3.43 -20.63 9.03
CA LEU A 152 -2.55 -21.48 9.82
C LEU A 152 -2.94 -22.96 9.74
N ARG A 153 -4.25 -23.26 9.68
CA ARG A 153 -4.72 -24.64 9.47
C ARG A 153 -4.34 -25.15 8.08
N ILE A 154 -4.43 -24.33 7.03
CA ILE A 154 -3.98 -24.67 5.66
C ILE A 154 -2.47 -24.94 5.65
N MET A 155 -1.68 -24.16 6.39
CA MET A 155 -0.23 -24.38 6.52
C MET A 155 0.14 -25.64 7.33
N GLY A 156 -0.84 -26.33 7.93
CA GLY A 156 -0.65 -27.59 8.66
C GLY A 156 -0.54 -27.47 10.17
N VAL A 157 -0.73 -26.28 10.76
CA VAL A 157 -0.72 -26.10 12.22
C VAL A 157 -1.92 -26.84 12.83
N PRO A 158 -1.74 -27.74 13.83
CA PRO A 158 -2.84 -28.49 14.40
C PRO A 158 -3.77 -27.59 15.23
N LYS A 159 -5.07 -27.90 15.20
CA LYS A 159 -6.10 -27.17 15.95
C LYS A 159 -5.86 -27.12 17.47
N ASP A 160 -5.12 -28.09 18.01
CA ASP A 160 -4.84 -28.23 19.44
C ASP A 160 -3.54 -27.51 19.85
N HIS A 161 -2.84 -26.87 18.90
CA HIS A 161 -1.71 -26.00 19.22
C HIS A 161 -2.15 -24.87 20.18
N PRO A 162 -1.38 -24.50 21.22
CA PRO A 162 -1.83 -23.54 22.23
C PRO A 162 -2.30 -22.20 21.66
N LYS A 163 -1.59 -21.65 20.67
CA LYS A 163 -2.00 -20.41 19.97
C LYS A 163 -3.32 -20.59 19.20
N MET A 164 -3.54 -21.76 18.60
CA MET A 164 -4.78 -22.08 17.87
C MET A 164 -5.97 -22.26 18.80
N VAL A 165 -5.78 -22.89 19.96
CA VAL A 165 -6.83 -23.00 20.99
C VAL A 165 -7.28 -21.62 21.45
N LYS A 166 -6.34 -20.71 21.69
CA LYS A 166 -6.60 -19.34 22.12
C LYS A 166 -7.34 -18.53 21.04
N ALA A 167 -6.84 -18.56 19.81
CA ALA A 167 -7.49 -17.93 18.66
C ALA A 167 -8.92 -18.46 18.44
N ARG A 168 -9.13 -19.78 18.51
CA ARG A 168 -10.46 -20.39 18.37
C ARG A 168 -11.42 -19.96 19.47
N ALA A 169 -10.96 -19.86 20.72
CA ALA A 169 -11.77 -19.34 21.81
C ALA A 169 -12.20 -17.88 21.56
N LEU A 170 -11.31 -17.06 21.01
CA LEU A 170 -11.63 -15.69 20.62
C LEU A 170 -12.62 -15.64 19.44
N ILE A 171 -12.45 -16.49 18.42
CA ILE A 171 -13.43 -16.62 17.31
C ILE A 171 -14.82 -16.90 17.87
N HIS A 172 -14.93 -17.81 18.86
CA HIS A 172 -16.22 -18.14 19.48
C HIS A 172 -16.77 -16.98 20.31
N LYS A 173 -15.90 -16.20 20.98
CA LYS A 173 -16.29 -14.98 21.70
C LYS A 173 -16.85 -13.89 20.76
N PHE A 174 -16.38 -13.83 19.51
CA PHE A 174 -16.96 -12.97 18.47
C PHE A 174 -18.28 -13.52 17.86
N GLY A 175 -18.79 -14.65 18.35
CA GLY A 175 -19.98 -15.31 17.83
C GLY A 175 -19.71 -16.29 16.69
N GLY A 176 -18.44 -16.62 16.41
CA GLY A 176 -18.02 -17.48 15.32
C GLY A 176 -17.99 -16.79 13.97
N ALA A 177 -17.61 -17.53 12.91
CA ALA A 177 -17.42 -16.97 11.57
C ALA A 177 -18.71 -16.44 10.90
N VAL A 178 -19.90 -16.61 11.49
CA VAL A 178 -21.16 -16.03 10.98
C VAL A 178 -21.21 -14.51 11.02
N SER A 179 -20.35 -13.86 11.81
CA SER A 179 -20.27 -12.40 11.96
C SER A 179 -19.07 -11.78 11.22
N ILE A 180 -18.33 -12.57 10.43
CA ILE A 180 -17.18 -12.06 9.66
C ILE A 180 -17.62 -11.01 8.61
N PRO A 181 -16.84 -9.95 8.33
CA PRO A 181 -17.15 -8.98 7.27
C PRO A 181 -17.29 -9.56 5.86
N THR A 182 -17.89 -8.80 4.94
CA THR A 182 -18.27 -9.28 3.59
C THR A 182 -17.10 -9.85 2.79
N TRP A 183 -15.91 -9.26 2.88
CA TRP A 183 -14.70 -9.79 2.23
C TRP A 183 -14.27 -11.15 2.80
N GLY A 184 -14.47 -11.37 4.10
CA GLY A 184 -14.26 -12.66 4.74
C GLY A 184 -15.30 -13.69 4.31
N LYS A 185 -16.58 -13.29 4.23
CA LYS A 185 -17.66 -14.15 3.71
C LYS A 185 -17.33 -14.63 2.30
N MET A 186 -16.82 -13.76 1.43
CA MET A 186 -16.43 -14.10 0.06
C MET A 186 -15.37 -15.21 0.02
N LEU A 187 -14.24 -15.02 0.71
CA LEU A 187 -13.14 -16.00 0.72
C LEU A 187 -13.58 -17.33 1.36
N LEU A 188 -14.27 -17.27 2.51
CA LEU A 188 -14.79 -18.47 3.16
C LEU A 188 -15.83 -19.19 2.28
N SER A 189 -16.63 -18.46 1.49
CA SER A 189 -17.58 -19.09 0.56
C SER A 189 -16.88 -19.83 -0.58
N CYS A 190 -15.80 -19.26 -1.13
CA CYS A 190 -14.98 -19.93 -2.13
C CYS A 190 -14.37 -21.25 -1.62
N MET A 191 -13.93 -21.28 -0.35
CA MET A 191 -13.42 -22.49 0.30
C MET A 191 -14.53 -23.41 0.85
N ASN A 192 -15.81 -23.05 0.66
CA ASN A 192 -16.96 -23.78 1.17
C ASN A 192 -16.98 -23.86 2.71
N LEU A 193 -16.40 -22.87 3.39
CA LEU A 193 -16.46 -22.67 4.84
C LEU A 193 -17.60 -21.74 5.26
N TYR A 194 -18.29 -21.10 4.32
CA TYR A 194 -19.43 -20.21 4.52
C TYR A 194 -20.38 -20.40 3.32
N ASP A 195 -21.70 -20.27 3.51
CA ASP A 195 -22.65 -20.43 2.40
C ASP A 195 -22.94 -19.09 1.70
N TRP A 196 -23.00 -19.11 0.37
CA TRP A 196 -23.31 -17.94 -0.46
C TRP A 196 -24.64 -17.26 -0.09
N GLU A 197 -25.61 -17.98 0.48
CA GLU A 197 -26.86 -17.39 0.94
C GLU A 197 -26.71 -16.52 2.19
N GLY A 198 -25.59 -16.63 2.90
CA GLY A 198 -25.28 -15.85 4.09
C GLY A 198 -24.59 -14.52 3.83
N MET A 199 -24.39 -14.12 2.57
CA MET A 199 -23.81 -12.84 2.20
C MET A 199 -24.78 -11.97 1.41
N ASN A 200 -24.57 -10.64 1.46
CA ASN A 200 -25.33 -9.73 0.61
C ASN A 200 -24.97 -9.95 -0.87
N PRO A 201 -25.92 -9.77 -1.80
CA PRO A 201 -25.63 -10.05 -3.21
C PRO A 201 -24.56 -9.14 -3.83
N VAL A 202 -23.67 -9.73 -4.64
CA VAL A 202 -22.68 -9.03 -5.45
C VAL A 202 -22.95 -9.34 -6.93
N PRO A 203 -23.95 -8.70 -7.55
CA PRO A 203 -24.48 -9.13 -8.85
C PRO A 203 -23.50 -8.83 -9.99
N PRO A 204 -23.11 -9.82 -10.82
CA PRO A 204 -22.29 -9.58 -12.02
C PRO A 204 -23.04 -8.76 -13.08
N GLU A 205 -24.37 -8.64 -12.99
CA GLU A 205 -25.19 -7.90 -13.96
C GLU A 205 -24.86 -6.40 -14.03
N LEU A 206 -24.16 -5.85 -13.05
CA LEU A 206 -23.65 -4.47 -13.10
C LEU A 206 -22.70 -4.24 -14.29
N TRP A 207 -22.00 -5.28 -14.75
CA TRP A 207 -21.04 -5.21 -15.87
C TRP A 207 -21.68 -5.25 -17.27
N VAL A 208 -22.99 -5.48 -17.36
CA VAL A 208 -23.72 -5.42 -18.64
C VAL A 208 -24.65 -4.21 -18.73
N LEU A 209 -24.63 -3.36 -17.71
CA LEU A 209 -25.31 -2.07 -17.73
C LEU A 209 -24.60 -1.11 -18.70
N PRO A 210 -25.30 -0.13 -19.27
CA PRO A 210 -24.64 0.93 -20.03
C PRO A 210 -23.70 1.76 -19.16
N ASP A 211 -22.54 2.18 -19.71
CA ASP A 211 -21.53 2.97 -18.97
C ASP A 211 -22.07 4.28 -18.37
N TRP A 212 -23.10 4.88 -18.98
CA TRP A 212 -23.72 6.10 -18.46
C TRP A 212 -24.49 5.86 -17.16
N PHE A 213 -24.80 4.61 -16.81
CA PHE A 213 -25.61 4.29 -15.64
C PHE A 213 -24.98 4.85 -14.35
N PRO A 214 -25.76 5.43 -13.42
CA PRO A 214 -25.20 6.15 -12.28
C PRO A 214 -24.35 5.31 -11.33
N PHE A 215 -24.52 3.99 -11.32
CA PHE A 215 -23.82 3.03 -10.44
C PHE A 215 -22.94 2.04 -11.22
N HIS A 216 -22.56 2.36 -12.46
CA HIS A 216 -21.74 1.49 -13.29
C HIS A 216 -20.35 1.26 -12.65
N PRO A 217 -19.85 0.01 -12.55
CA PRO A 217 -18.57 -0.29 -11.91
C PRO A 217 -17.38 0.48 -12.50
N GLY A 218 -17.39 0.81 -13.80
CA GLY A 218 -16.35 1.61 -14.47
C GLY A 218 -16.14 3.03 -13.91
N LYS A 219 -17.04 3.52 -13.05
CA LYS A 219 -16.92 4.80 -12.34
C LYS A 219 -16.40 4.68 -10.91
N MET A 220 -16.28 3.45 -10.40
CA MET A 220 -15.76 3.20 -9.06
C MET A 220 -14.26 3.46 -9.00
N TRP A 221 -13.73 3.68 -7.80
CA TRP A 221 -12.29 3.66 -7.55
C TRP A 221 -11.67 2.38 -8.11
N VAL A 222 -10.49 2.48 -8.69
CA VAL A 222 -9.84 1.38 -9.40
C VAL A 222 -9.63 0.13 -8.52
N HIS A 223 -9.20 0.29 -7.27
CA HIS A 223 -9.03 -0.83 -6.33
C HIS A 223 -10.35 -1.52 -6.00
N SER A 224 -11.40 -0.74 -5.68
CA SER A 224 -12.75 -1.29 -5.47
C SER A 224 -13.28 -1.98 -6.71
N ARG A 225 -13.12 -1.36 -7.90
CA ARG A 225 -13.56 -1.92 -9.18
C ARG A 225 -12.90 -3.27 -9.42
N ALA A 226 -11.58 -3.37 -9.26
CA ALA A 226 -10.82 -4.59 -9.47
C ALA A 226 -11.23 -5.71 -8.50
N VAL A 227 -11.40 -5.42 -7.21
CA VAL A 227 -11.83 -6.42 -6.21
C VAL A 227 -13.27 -6.88 -6.45
N TYR A 228 -14.21 -5.94 -6.61
CA TYR A 228 -15.63 -6.27 -6.79
C TYR A 228 -15.92 -6.91 -8.14
N MET A 229 -15.06 -6.73 -9.15
CA MET A 229 -15.11 -7.47 -10.41
C MET A 229 -15.02 -8.98 -10.18
N SER A 230 -13.95 -9.45 -9.55
CA SER A 230 -13.73 -10.85 -9.23
C SER A 230 -14.79 -11.38 -8.27
N MET A 231 -15.14 -10.60 -7.24
CA MET A 231 -16.21 -10.97 -6.30
C MET A 231 -17.55 -11.18 -7.01
N SER A 232 -17.90 -10.33 -7.98
CA SER A 232 -19.16 -10.46 -8.72
C SER A 232 -19.20 -11.72 -9.59
N TYR A 233 -18.07 -12.10 -10.18
CA TYR A 233 -17.92 -13.36 -10.90
C TYR A 233 -18.12 -14.54 -9.94
N LEU A 234 -17.35 -14.58 -8.84
CA LEU A 234 -17.35 -15.69 -7.88
C LEU A 234 -18.73 -15.88 -7.25
N TYR A 235 -19.36 -14.78 -6.84
CA TYR A 235 -20.73 -14.78 -6.33
C TYR A 235 -21.71 -15.27 -7.38
N GLY A 236 -21.67 -14.70 -8.60
CA GLY A 236 -22.56 -15.05 -9.68
C GLY A 236 -22.52 -16.53 -10.07
N ALA A 237 -21.30 -17.09 -10.12
CA ALA A 237 -21.04 -18.49 -10.44
C ALA A 237 -21.15 -19.45 -9.23
N ARG A 238 -21.26 -18.92 -8.00
CA ARG A 238 -21.32 -19.69 -6.74
C ARG A 238 -20.11 -20.63 -6.58
N VAL A 239 -18.93 -20.16 -6.96
CA VAL A 239 -17.69 -20.96 -6.96
C VAL A 239 -17.42 -21.49 -5.55
N SER A 240 -17.43 -22.80 -5.37
CA SER A 240 -17.25 -23.42 -4.06
C SER A 240 -16.37 -24.66 -4.18
N TYR A 241 -15.29 -24.72 -3.41
CA TYR A 241 -14.43 -25.90 -3.36
C TYR A 241 -15.21 -27.12 -2.84
N PRO A 242 -14.95 -28.35 -3.30
CA PRO A 242 -15.61 -29.54 -2.80
C PRO A 242 -15.44 -29.73 -1.27
N VAL A 243 -16.51 -30.12 -0.58
CA VAL A 243 -16.42 -30.45 0.85
C VAL A 243 -15.61 -31.73 1.01
N ASN A 244 -14.55 -31.66 1.82
CA ASN A 244 -13.72 -32.79 2.23
C ASN A 244 -13.53 -32.78 3.75
N ASP A 245 -12.86 -33.80 4.29
CA ASP A 245 -12.65 -33.96 5.74
C ASP A 245 -12.00 -32.73 6.38
N PHE A 246 -11.10 -32.05 5.66
CA PHE A 246 -10.44 -30.83 6.16
C PHE A 246 -11.43 -29.66 6.25
N VAL A 247 -12.24 -29.43 5.22
CA VAL A 247 -13.30 -28.40 5.22
C VAL A 247 -14.31 -28.67 6.35
N GLU A 248 -14.74 -29.92 6.53
CA GLU A 248 -15.63 -30.29 7.64
C GLU A 248 -15.00 -30.04 9.01
N GLN A 249 -13.71 -30.37 9.15
CA GLN A 249 -12.96 -30.10 10.37
C GLN A 249 -12.93 -28.60 10.69
N ILE A 250 -12.62 -27.73 9.72
CA ILE A 250 -12.61 -26.28 9.94
C ILE A 250 -14.00 -25.74 10.28
N ARG A 251 -15.06 -26.24 9.62
CA ARG A 251 -16.46 -25.90 9.98
C ARG A 251 -16.79 -26.26 11.43
N SER A 252 -16.24 -27.35 11.97
CA SER A 252 -16.42 -27.69 13.40
C SER A 252 -15.63 -26.77 14.34
N GLU A 253 -14.64 -26.03 13.83
CA GLU A 253 -13.71 -25.22 14.62
C GLU A 253 -14.13 -23.75 14.68
N ILE A 254 -14.52 -23.12 13.57
CA ILE A 254 -14.71 -21.67 13.48
C ILE A 254 -16.14 -21.18 13.80
N TYR A 255 -17.06 -22.11 14.08
CA TYR A 255 -18.44 -21.82 14.46
C TYR A 255 -18.68 -22.19 15.92
N VAL A 256 -19.48 -21.40 16.63
CA VAL A 256 -19.81 -21.63 18.05
C VAL A 256 -20.45 -23.01 18.21
N ASP A 257 -19.99 -23.75 19.22
CA ASP A 257 -20.39 -25.14 19.50
C ASP A 257 -20.23 -26.11 18.31
N GLY A 258 -19.43 -25.75 17.29
CA GLY A 258 -19.28 -26.51 16.06
C GLY A 258 -20.56 -26.55 15.20
N LYS A 259 -21.54 -25.67 15.46
CA LYS A 259 -22.81 -25.65 14.73
C LYS A 259 -22.68 -24.84 13.43
N TYR A 260 -22.44 -25.55 12.33
CA TYR A 260 -22.55 -24.95 10.99
C TYR A 260 -24.03 -24.63 10.68
N PRO A 261 -24.37 -23.37 10.30
CA PRO A 261 -25.75 -23.00 9.99
C PRO A 261 -26.37 -23.80 8.84
N THR A 262 -27.67 -24.00 8.92
CA THR A 262 -28.47 -24.62 7.83
C THR A 262 -28.75 -23.61 6.72
N LEU A 263 -29.12 -24.10 5.53
CA LEU A 263 -29.51 -23.27 4.37
C LEU A 263 -30.59 -22.22 4.69
N GLN A 264 -31.50 -22.53 5.63
CA GLN A 264 -32.56 -21.61 6.04
C GLN A 264 -32.08 -20.57 7.05
N GLU A 265 -31.00 -20.84 7.78
CA GLU A 265 -30.41 -19.92 8.77
C GLU A 265 -29.48 -18.90 8.10
N TRP A 266 -28.78 -19.28 7.03
CA TRP A 266 -27.78 -18.42 6.35
C TRP A 266 -28.26 -17.01 6.01
N PRO A 267 -29.46 -16.79 5.41
CA PRO A 267 -29.93 -15.44 5.09
C PRO A 267 -29.99 -14.47 6.28
N ASN A 268 -30.08 -14.97 7.52
CA ASN A 268 -30.07 -14.14 8.72
C ASN A 268 -28.69 -13.51 9.02
N HIS A 269 -27.63 -14.06 8.42
CA HIS A 269 -26.25 -13.63 8.64
C HIS A 269 -25.73 -12.64 7.60
N ARG A 270 -26.53 -12.26 6.58
CA ARG A 270 -26.11 -11.32 5.52
C ARG A 270 -25.57 -9.99 6.06
N ASN A 271 -26.28 -9.42 7.03
CA ASN A 271 -25.91 -8.16 7.70
C ASN A 271 -25.36 -8.39 9.12
N ASN A 272 -25.00 -9.63 9.46
CA ASN A 272 -24.32 -9.93 10.72
C ASN A 272 -22.84 -9.62 10.53
N ILE A 273 -22.37 -8.57 11.21
CA ILE A 273 -20.98 -8.09 11.17
C ILE A 273 -20.55 -7.89 12.62
N CYS A 274 -19.40 -8.43 13.00
CA CYS A 274 -18.84 -8.28 14.32
C CYS A 274 -18.58 -6.80 14.62
N GLU A 275 -18.90 -6.35 15.83
CA GLU A 275 -18.72 -4.95 16.23
C GLU A 275 -17.26 -4.49 16.12
N ALA A 276 -16.31 -5.37 16.44
CA ALA A 276 -14.87 -5.10 16.34
C ALA A 276 -14.37 -4.86 14.90
N ASP A 277 -15.17 -5.20 13.88
CA ASP A 277 -14.82 -5.03 12.47
C ASP A 277 -15.61 -3.89 11.79
N ASN A 278 -16.68 -3.39 12.42
CA ASN A 278 -17.69 -2.58 11.74
C ASN A 278 -17.35 -1.07 11.73
N TYR A 279 -16.23 -0.71 11.10
CA TYR A 279 -15.74 0.67 10.99
C TYR A 279 -16.67 1.59 10.17
N SER A 280 -17.21 1.07 9.06
CA SER A 280 -18.11 1.75 8.13
C SER A 280 -19.44 0.99 8.01
N PRO A 281 -20.38 1.20 8.95
CA PRO A 281 -21.67 0.50 8.92
C PRO A 281 -22.46 0.82 7.65
N HIS A 282 -23.10 -0.20 7.07
CA HIS A 282 -23.92 -0.02 5.87
C HIS A 282 -24.92 1.12 6.03
N SER A 283 -24.97 2.03 5.07
CA SER A 283 -25.96 3.11 5.06
C SER A 283 -27.40 2.57 4.98
N ALA A 284 -28.39 3.41 5.28
CA ALA A 284 -29.79 3.05 5.06
C ALA A 284 -30.09 2.73 3.58
N LEU A 285 -29.42 3.43 2.65
CA LEU A 285 -29.56 3.21 1.21
C LEU A 285 -29.03 1.84 0.81
N LEU A 286 -27.83 1.46 1.29
CA LEU A 286 -27.25 0.16 0.99
C LEU A 286 -28.08 -0.97 1.60
N ARG A 287 -28.53 -0.86 2.86
CA ARG A 287 -29.40 -1.87 3.47
C ARG A 287 -30.71 -2.06 2.70
N PHE A 288 -31.29 -0.98 2.18
CA PHE A 288 -32.45 -1.07 1.30
C PHE A 288 -32.10 -1.73 -0.04
N GLY A 289 -30.99 -1.29 -0.67
CA GLY A 289 -30.45 -1.89 -1.89
C GLY A 289 -30.23 -3.39 -1.76
N ASN A 290 -29.60 -3.85 -0.68
CA ASN A 290 -29.36 -5.26 -0.39
C ASN A 290 -30.65 -6.07 -0.25
N LYS A 291 -31.73 -5.49 0.30
CA LYS A 291 -33.05 -6.16 0.33
C LYS A 291 -33.63 -6.31 -1.08
N VAL A 292 -33.54 -5.25 -1.89
CA VAL A 292 -34.00 -5.28 -3.29
C VAL A 292 -33.19 -6.30 -4.10
N LEU A 293 -31.86 -6.30 -3.94
CA LEU A 293 -30.97 -7.27 -4.56
C LEU A 293 -31.27 -8.70 -4.09
N GLY A 294 -31.59 -8.90 -2.81
CA GLY A 294 -32.01 -10.21 -2.29
C GLY A 294 -33.31 -10.73 -2.91
N LEU A 295 -34.23 -9.85 -3.32
CA LEU A 295 -35.41 -10.22 -4.11
C LEU A 295 -35.04 -10.46 -5.58
N TYR A 296 -34.16 -9.64 -6.14
CA TYR A 296 -33.65 -9.78 -7.50
C TYR A 296 -32.95 -11.13 -7.71
N GLU A 297 -32.13 -11.60 -6.76
CA GLU A 297 -31.49 -12.93 -6.85
C GLU A 297 -32.50 -14.07 -7.00
N LYS A 298 -33.68 -13.97 -6.36
CA LYS A 298 -34.76 -14.94 -6.54
C LYS A 298 -35.39 -14.86 -7.93
N LEU A 299 -35.38 -13.69 -8.56
CA LEU A 299 -35.90 -13.49 -9.92
C LEU A 299 -34.90 -13.98 -10.96
N VAL A 300 -33.61 -13.70 -10.79
CA VAL A 300 -32.54 -14.13 -11.73
C VAL A 300 -32.45 -15.64 -11.85
N TYR A 301 -32.84 -16.39 -10.81
CA TYR A 301 -33.04 -17.83 -10.89
C TYR A 301 -33.92 -18.27 -12.09
N TYR A 302 -34.91 -17.45 -12.47
CA TYR A 302 -35.77 -17.71 -13.63
C TYR A 302 -35.21 -17.17 -14.96
N TYR A 303 -34.11 -16.41 -14.93
CA TYR A 303 -33.44 -15.82 -16.10
C TYR A 303 -31.94 -16.18 -16.16
N PRO A 304 -31.59 -17.48 -16.21
CA PRO A 304 -30.20 -17.93 -16.13
C PRO A 304 -29.31 -17.37 -17.25
N SER A 305 -29.87 -17.08 -18.42
CA SER A 305 -29.10 -16.51 -19.55
C SER A 305 -28.58 -15.10 -19.27
N LEU A 306 -29.28 -14.30 -18.46
CA LEU A 306 -28.79 -12.98 -18.04
C LEU A 306 -27.61 -13.12 -17.08
N ARG A 307 -27.72 -14.03 -16.10
CA ARG A 307 -26.65 -14.34 -15.15
C ARG A 307 -25.41 -14.85 -15.88
N GLU A 308 -25.57 -15.83 -16.76
CA GLU A 308 -24.49 -16.40 -17.57
C GLU A 308 -23.79 -15.33 -18.42
N ARG A 309 -24.55 -14.52 -19.18
CA ARG A 309 -24.01 -13.40 -19.95
C ARG A 309 -23.19 -12.44 -19.09
N SER A 310 -23.66 -12.18 -17.87
CA SER A 310 -23.02 -11.22 -16.97
C SER A 310 -21.77 -11.80 -16.29
N ILE A 311 -21.76 -13.09 -15.98
CA ILE A 311 -20.55 -13.82 -15.56
C ILE A 311 -19.48 -13.76 -16.66
N HIS A 312 -19.85 -13.97 -17.93
CA HIS A 312 -18.91 -13.82 -19.05
C HIS A 312 -18.43 -12.37 -19.23
N ALA A 313 -19.27 -11.37 -18.97
CA ALA A 313 -18.87 -9.97 -19.01
C ALA A 313 -17.85 -9.64 -17.90
N ALA A 314 -18.10 -10.11 -16.67
CA ALA A 314 -17.15 -9.97 -15.56
C ALA A 314 -15.82 -10.69 -15.87
N MET A 315 -15.87 -11.93 -16.38
CA MET A 315 -14.66 -12.67 -16.76
C MET A 315 -13.85 -11.97 -17.84
N ARG A 316 -14.51 -11.37 -18.84
CA ARG A 316 -13.82 -10.57 -19.87
C ARG A 316 -13.04 -9.41 -19.26
N GLN A 317 -13.61 -8.74 -18.26
CA GLN A 317 -12.94 -7.63 -17.59
C GLN A 317 -11.75 -8.13 -16.73
N ILE A 318 -11.88 -9.31 -16.11
CA ILE A 318 -10.76 -9.98 -15.43
C ILE A 318 -9.63 -10.30 -16.42
N ASP A 319 -9.94 -10.90 -17.58
CA ASP A 319 -8.92 -11.21 -18.59
C ASP A 319 -8.22 -9.94 -19.12
N ILE A 320 -8.94 -8.83 -19.24
CA ILE A 320 -8.39 -7.52 -19.64
C ILE A 320 -7.42 -7.00 -18.57
N GLU A 321 -7.82 -7.04 -17.30
CA GLU A 321 -6.96 -6.60 -16.19
C GLU A 321 -5.70 -7.44 -16.07
N ASP A 322 -5.84 -8.76 -16.14
CA ASP A 322 -4.73 -9.71 -16.13
C ASP A 322 -3.71 -9.40 -17.24
N GLN A 323 -4.19 -9.18 -18.47
CA GLN A 323 -3.31 -8.87 -19.60
C GLN A 323 -2.65 -7.50 -19.48
N ASN A 324 -3.38 -6.50 -18.99
CA ASN A 324 -2.89 -5.13 -18.80
C ASN A 324 -1.76 -5.05 -17.76
N THR A 325 -1.78 -5.93 -16.76
CA THR A 325 -0.85 -5.93 -15.63
C THR A 325 0.19 -7.05 -15.68
N LYS A 326 0.21 -7.82 -16.78
CA LYS A 326 0.99 -9.07 -16.89
C LYS A 326 0.76 -9.99 -15.69
N TYR A 327 -0.51 -10.12 -15.26
CA TYR A 327 -0.99 -10.99 -14.20
C TYR A 327 -0.48 -10.60 -12.79
N LEU A 328 -0.01 -9.37 -12.61
CA LEU A 328 0.31 -8.80 -11.30
C LEU A 328 -0.90 -8.23 -10.59
N ASP A 329 -1.90 -7.80 -11.36
CA ASP A 329 -3.05 -7.03 -10.88
C ASP A 329 -2.67 -5.72 -10.17
N ILE A 330 -3.67 -4.93 -9.75
CA ILE A 330 -3.42 -3.72 -8.97
C ILE A 330 -2.99 -4.01 -7.52
N ALA A 331 -3.47 -5.10 -6.93
CA ALA A 331 -3.13 -5.50 -5.58
C ALA A 331 -3.27 -7.02 -5.37
N PRO A 332 -2.57 -7.60 -4.37
CA PRO A 332 -2.71 -9.02 -4.03
C PRO A 332 -4.10 -9.49 -3.66
N VAL A 333 -4.98 -8.58 -3.22
CA VAL A 333 -6.38 -8.88 -2.94
C VAL A 333 -7.10 -9.36 -4.20
N ASN A 334 -7.06 -8.56 -5.28
CA ASN A 334 -7.74 -8.95 -6.51
C ASN A 334 -6.96 -10.02 -7.26
N GLN A 335 -5.63 -10.08 -7.13
CA GLN A 335 -4.83 -11.20 -7.65
C GLN A 335 -5.28 -12.56 -7.09
N ALA A 336 -5.48 -12.66 -5.77
CA ALA A 336 -5.95 -13.90 -5.15
C ALA A 336 -7.34 -14.31 -5.65
N LEU A 337 -8.25 -13.35 -5.86
CA LEU A 337 -9.59 -13.62 -6.37
C LEU A 337 -9.59 -13.94 -7.87
N ASN A 338 -8.80 -13.23 -8.67
CA ASN A 338 -8.61 -13.48 -10.10
C ASN A 338 -8.04 -14.87 -10.34
N LEU A 339 -7.07 -15.31 -9.53
CA LEU A 339 -6.53 -16.68 -9.58
C LEU A 339 -7.65 -17.73 -9.46
N ILE A 340 -8.61 -17.55 -8.53
CA ILE A 340 -9.76 -18.46 -8.37
C ILE A 340 -10.69 -18.37 -9.59
N CYS A 341 -11.01 -17.16 -10.07
CA CYS A 341 -11.85 -16.95 -11.26
C CYS A 341 -11.26 -17.64 -12.49
N VAL A 342 -9.98 -17.42 -12.77
CA VAL A 342 -9.24 -17.96 -13.90
C VAL A 342 -9.12 -19.48 -13.80
N HIS A 343 -8.84 -20.02 -12.61
CA HIS A 343 -8.85 -21.46 -12.38
C HIS A 343 -10.23 -22.07 -12.70
N HIS A 344 -11.30 -21.47 -12.18
CA HIS A 344 -12.66 -21.96 -12.37
C HIS A 344 -13.11 -21.87 -13.84
N TYR A 345 -12.79 -20.78 -14.54
CA TYR A 345 -13.27 -20.54 -15.90
C TYR A 345 -12.39 -21.18 -16.98
N HIS A 346 -11.07 -20.98 -16.90
CA HIS A 346 -10.11 -21.40 -17.92
C HIS A 346 -9.43 -22.74 -17.60
N GLY A 347 -9.43 -23.15 -16.34
CA GLY A 347 -8.80 -24.38 -15.87
C GLY A 347 -7.32 -24.20 -15.48
N LYS A 348 -6.82 -25.11 -14.63
CA LYS A 348 -5.46 -25.09 -14.09
C LYS A 348 -4.34 -25.18 -15.13
N ASP A 349 -4.61 -25.77 -16.28
CA ASP A 349 -3.59 -25.94 -17.34
C ASP A 349 -3.57 -24.76 -18.33
N SER A 350 -4.41 -23.74 -18.10
CA SER A 350 -4.49 -22.55 -18.97
C SER A 350 -3.27 -21.65 -18.83
N HIS A 351 -2.94 -20.94 -19.91
CA HIS A 351 -1.85 -19.96 -19.90
C HIS A 351 -2.06 -18.90 -18.82
N SER A 352 -3.27 -18.34 -18.71
CA SER A 352 -3.59 -17.30 -17.73
C SER A 352 -3.35 -17.77 -16.30
N PHE A 353 -3.79 -18.99 -15.95
CA PHE A 353 -3.57 -19.54 -14.61
C PHE A 353 -2.08 -19.71 -14.30
N GLN A 354 -1.31 -20.25 -15.25
CA GLN A 354 0.14 -20.43 -15.09
C GLN A 354 0.89 -19.10 -14.96
N GLN A 355 0.42 -18.04 -15.63
CA GLN A 355 1.00 -16.71 -15.48
C GLN A 355 0.71 -16.10 -14.11
N HIS A 356 -0.50 -16.26 -13.57
CA HIS A 356 -0.79 -15.87 -12.19
C HIS A 356 0.14 -16.57 -11.20
N LEU A 357 0.28 -17.90 -11.30
CA LEU A 357 1.19 -18.66 -10.43
C LEU A 357 2.65 -18.18 -10.52
N HIS A 358 3.09 -17.76 -11.71
CA HIS A 358 4.41 -17.18 -11.90
C HIS A 358 4.58 -15.81 -11.22
N ARG A 359 3.49 -15.06 -11.03
CA ARG A 359 3.49 -13.67 -10.52
C ARG A 359 3.10 -13.53 -9.06
N VAL A 360 2.46 -14.52 -8.44
CA VAL A 360 2.16 -14.52 -6.99
C VAL A 360 3.42 -14.27 -6.13
N PRO A 361 4.60 -14.87 -6.44
CA PRO A 361 5.82 -14.61 -5.67
C PRO A 361 6.24 -13.14 -5.63
N ASP A 362 5.86 -12.32 -6.62
CA ASP A 362 6.22 -10.90 -6.71
C ASP A 362 5.67 -10.05 -5.55
N SER A 363 4.68 -10.58 -4.80
CA SER A 363 4.12 -9.93 -3.61
C SER A 363 4.46 -10.65 -2.31
N LEU A 364 5.24 -11.73 -2.33
CA LEU A 364 5.68 -12.45 -1.13
C LEU A 364 7.04 -11.93 -0.67
N TRP A 365 7.16 -11.65 0.62
CA TRP A 365 8.35 -11.04 1.19
C TRP A 365 8.82 -11.76 2.45
N VAL A 366 10.10 -12.15 2.50
CA VAL A 366 10.69 -12.79 3.69
C VAL A 366 11.43 -11.77 4.53
N SER A 367 11.14 -11.78 5.83
CA SER A 367 11.81 -10.95 6.83
C SER A 367 12.28 -11.78 8.03
N HIS A 368 13.02 -11.16 8.95
CA HIS A 368 13.34 -11.77 10.25
C HIS A 368 12.09 -12.26 11.02
N ARG A 369 10.91 -11.67 10.76
CA ARG A 369 9.62 -12.03 11.38
C ARG A 369 8.91 -13.17 10.67
N GLY A 370 9.36 -13.58 9.49
CA GLY A 370 8.71 -14.57 8.63
C GLY A 370 8.29 -14.00 7.28
N MET A 371 7.52 -14.78 6.53
CA MET A 371 7.04 -14.43 5.20
C MET A 371 5.68 -13.74 5.28
N MET A 372 5.62 -12.53 4.74
CA MET A 372 4.41 -11.73 4.59
C MET A 372 3.99 -11.63 3.13
N MET A 373 2.80 -11.07 2.90
CA MET A 373 2.38 -10.62 1.58
C MET A 373 2.34 -9.08 1.60
N CYS A 374 3.03 -8.44 0.66
CA CYS A 374 3.07 -6.99 0.49
C CYS A 374 1.70 -6.46 0.02
N GLY A 375 1.38 -5.18 0.23
CA GLY A 375 0.12 -4.56 -0.22
C GLY A 375 0.01 -4.34 -1.73
N THR A 376 1.15 -4.37 -2.42
CA THR A 376 1.35 -4.35 -3.87
C THR A 376 2.54 -5.27 -4.18
N ASN A 377 2.98 -5.37 -5.44
CA ASN A 377 4.24 -6.05 -5.77
C ASN A 377 5.51 -5.27 -5.35
N GLY A 378 5.39 -4.37 -4.37
CA GLY A 378 6.47 -3.52 -3.83
C GLY A 378 6.19 -2.01 -3.93
N VAL A 379 7.18 -1.20 -3.51
CA VAL A 379 7.14 0.29 -3.50
C VAL A 379 8.33 0.91 -4.25
N GLN A 380 8.84 0.18 -5.25
CA GLN A 380 10.18 0.36 -5.81
C GLN A 380 10.41 1.75 -6.39
N LEU A 381 9.49 2.25 -7.23
CA LEU A 381 9.62 3.60 -7.74
C LEU A 381 9.44 4.65 -6.65
N TRP A 382 8.42 4.49 -5.81
CA TRP A 382 8.09 5.43 -4.76
C TRP A 382 9.29 5.73 -3.86
N ASP A 383 9.92 4.69 -3.30
CA ASP A 383 11.10 4.83 -2.45
C ASP A 383 12.30 5.40 -3.22
N THR A 384 12.52 4.93 -4.45
CA THR A 384 13.66 5.38 -5.25
C THR A 384 13.55 6.87 -5.61
N ALA A 385 12.36 7.34 -5.98
CA ALA A 385 12.11 8.73 -6.31
C ALA A 385 12.35 9.65 -5.11
N PHE A 386 11.90 9.27 -3.91
CA PHE A 386 12.15 10.07 -2.71
C PHE A 386 13.60 9.99 -2.21
N ALA A 387 14.23 8.82 -2.26
CA ALA A 387 15.64 8.66 -1.92
C ALA A 387 16.54 9.58 -2.77
N VAL A 388 16.29 9.64 -4.08
CA VAL A 388 16.98 10.55 -5.00
C VAL A 388 16.77 12.01 -4.62
N GLN A 389 15.53 12.41 -4.34
CA GLN A 389 15.25 13.80 -3.96
C GLN A 389 15.94 14.19 -2.66
N ALA A 390 15.88 13.34 -1.65
CA ALA A 390 16.56 13.55 -0.37
C ALA A 390 18.08 13.71 -0.56
N ALA A 391 18.70 12.85 -1.38
CA ALA A 391 20.13 12.92 -1.68
C ALA A 391 20.51 14.20 -2.44
N ILE A 392 19.65 14.64 -3.37
CA ILE A 392 19.88 15.85 -4.15
C ILE A 392 19.72 17.10 -3.30
N GLU A 393 18.61 17.22 -2.58
CA GLU A 393 18.34 18.37 -1.73
C GLU A 393 19.30 18.50 -0.55
N THR A 394 19.90 17.40 -0.09
CA THR A 394 20.96 17.44 0.93
C THR A 394 22.32 17.83 0.34
N GLY A 395 22.54 17.61 -0.97
CA GLY A 395 23.85 17.73 -1.60
C GLY A 395 24.72 16.47 -1.49
N LEU A 396 24.18 15.36 -0.98
CA LEU A 396 24.91 14.09 -0.86
C LEU A 396 25.27 13.49 -2.22
N HIS A 397 24.42 13.71 -3.22
CA HIS A 397 24.66 13.29 -4.61
C HIS A 397 25.94 13.85 -5.25
N GLU A 398 26.48 14.98 -4.73
CA GLU A 398 27.72 15.59 -5.23
C GLU A 398 28.97 14.89 -4.71
N LEU A 399 28.84 14.11 -3.63
CA LEU A 399 29.95 13.39 -3.05
C LEU A 399 30.39 12.25 -4.00
N PRO A 400 31.69 12.13 -4.34
CA PRO A 400 32.17 11.13 -5.31
C PRO A 400 31.72 9.70 -5.00
N GLU A 401 31.65 9.33 -3.72
CA GLU A 401 31.22 8.02 -3.23
C GLU A 401 29.72 7.71 -3.44
N ASN A 402 28.92 8.72 -3.83
CA ASN A 402 27.48 8.59 -4.02
C ASN A 402 27.04 8.66 -5.49
N VAL A 403 27.92 9.12 -6.39
CA VAL A 403 27.60 9.32 -7.81
C VAL A 403 27.08 8.05 -8.47
N GLU A 404 27.69 6.89 -8.23
CA GLU A 404 27.25 5.63 -8.86
C GLU A 404 25.90 5.14 -8.33
N SER A 405 25.62 5.36 -7.03
CA SER A 405 24.32 5.05 -6.42
C SER A 405 23.20 5.86 -7.09
N ILE A 406 23.43 7.17 -7.30
CA ILE A 406 22.47 8.05 -7.98
C ILE A 406 22.32 7.69 -9.46
N ASN A 407 23.41 7.37 -10.17
CA ASN A 407 23.34 6.93 -11.56
C ASN A 407 22.57 5.60 -11.71
N SER A 408 22.71 4.69 -10.74
CA SER A 408 21.98 3.42 -10.74
C SER A 408 20.48 3.65 -10.49
N ALA A 409 20.13 4.52 -9.54
CA ALA A 409 18.74 4.95 -9.33
C ALA A 409 18.15 5.63 -10.58
N HIS A 410 18.94 6.42 -11.31
CA HIS A 410 18.49 7.04 -12.56
C HIS A 410 18.16 6.01 -13.64
N LYS A 411 19.02 4.99 -13.82
CA LYS A 411 18.76 3.87 -14.73
C LYS A 411 17.49 3.13 -14.34
N PHE A 412 17.25 2.92 -13.05
CA PHE A 412 16.01 2.32 -12.55
C PHE A 412 14.77 3.16 -12.89
N ILE A 413 14.81 4.47 -12.62
CA ILE A 413 13.70 5.38 -12.93
C ILE A 413 13.41 5.38 -14.44
N ASP A 414 14.45 5.34 -15.28
CA ASP A 414 14.31 5.25 -16.74
C ASP A 414 13.57 3.99 -17.19
N ILE A 415 14.01 2.81 -16.74
CA ILE A 415 13.37 1.54 -17.14
C ILE A 415 11.94 1.41 -16.59
N THR A 416 11.62 2.13 -15.51
CA THR A 416 10.32 2.02 -14.82
C THR A 416 9.24 2.89 -15.46
N GLN A 417 9.60 3.89 -16.29
CA GLN A 417 8.60 4.67 -17.00
C GLN A 417 7.80 3.79 -17.97
N ILE A 418 6.49 3.98 -18.00
CA ILE A 418 5.57 3.22 -18.83
C ILE A 418 5.64 3.75 -20.28
N PRO A 419 6.05 2.93 -21.27
CA PRO A 419 6.31 3.42 -22.62
C PRO A 419 5.05 3.55 -23.49
N THR A 420 3.96 2.86 -23.13
CA THR A 420 2.71 2.82 -23.91
C THR A 420 1.51 2.72 -22.99
N ASN A 421 0.33 3.12 -23.48
CA ASN A 421 -0.94 2.87 -22.79
C ASN A 421 -1.19 1.36 -22.59
N SER A 422 -2.14 1.02 -21.71
CA SER A 422 -2.59 -0.35 -21.50
C SER A 422 -3.04 -1.01 -22.82
N LEU A 423 -2.94 -2.34 -22.88
CA LEU A 423 -3.17 -3.12 -24.10
C LEU A 423 -4.57 -2.88 -24.71
N HIS A 424 -5.55 -2.68 -23.84
CA HIS A 424 -6.96 -2.53 -24.20
C HIS A 424 -7.47 -1.08 -24.14
N TYR A 425 -6.57 -0.10 -23.97
CA TYR A 425 -6.93 1.32 -23.92
C TYR A 425 -7.67 1.79 -25.20
N PRO A 426 -8.73 2.61 -25.10
CA PRO A 426 -9.36 3.16 -23.88
C PRO A 426 -10.58 2.35 -23.39
N ASN A 427 -10.74 1.09 -23.83
CA ASN A 427 -11.98 0.31 -23.61
C ASN A 427 -11.93 -0.61 -22.37
N ASP A 428 -10.99 -0.35 -21.46
CA ASP A 428 -10.69 -1.14 -20.25
C ASP A 428 -10.92 -0.35 -18.95
N PHE A 429 -11.55 0.82 -19.06
CA PHE A 429 -11.74 1.77 -17.96
C PHE A 429 -10.42 2.19 -17.29
N ARG A 430 -9.26 2.08 -17.94
CA ARG A 430 -7.98 2.60 -17.44
C ARG A 430 -7.80 4.05 -17.86
N HIS A 431 -7.16 4.84 -17.01
CA HIS A 431 -6.63 6.15 -17.41
C HIS A 431 -5.41 5.97 -18.33
N GLN A 432 -5.04 7.00 -19.12
CA GLN A 432 -3.84 6.92 -19.95
C GLN A 432 -2.57 6.75 -19.11
N THR A 433 -1.64 5.90 -19.55
CA THR A 433 -0.43 5.51 -18.81
C THR A 433 0.87 5.75 -19.58
N GLN A 434 0.82 6.07 -20.88
CA GLN A 434 2.04 6.38 -21.63
C GLN A 434 2.76 7.58 -21.02
N GLY A 435 4.04 7.42 -20.66
CA GLY A 435 4.85 8.42 -19.99
C GLY A 435 4.68 8.46 -18.47
N ALA A 436 3.71 7.73 -17.92
CA ALA A 436 3.49 7.65 -16.49
C ALA A 436 4.55 6.82 -15.78
N TRP A 437 4.58 6.98 -14.47
CA TRP A 437 5.40 6.20 -13.55
C TRP A 437 4.49 5.54 -12.50
N PRO A 438 4.59 4.22 -12.32
CA PRO A 438 3.76 3.48 -11.36
C PRO A 438 4.28 3.64 -9.93
N PHE A 439 3.51 3.19 -8.95
CA PHE A 439 3.97 3.14 -7.56
C PHE A 439 5.11 2.12 -7.35
N SER A 440 4.99 0.96 -7.98
CA SER A 440 5.91 -0.17 -7.86
C SER A 440 6.83 -0.30 -9.09
N THR A 441 6.44 -1.12 -10.08
CA THR A 441 7.22 -1.49 -11.26
C THR A 441 6.44 -1.27 -12.55
N ARG A 442 7.17 -1.11 -13.67
CA ARG A 442 6.59 -0.90 -15.00
C ARG A 442 5.58 -1.98 -15.38
N ASP A 443 5.83 -3.23 -14.98
CA ASP A 443 4.99 -4.38 -15.35
C ASP A 443 3.59 -4.31 -14.75
N GLN A 444 3.42 -3.70 -13.57
CA GLN A 444 2.09 -3.46 -13.00
C GLN A 444 1.26 -2.49 -13.85
N GLY A 445 1.94 -1.54 -14.51
CA GLY A 445 1.36 -0.75 -15.61
C GLY A 445 0.30 0.26 -15.21
N TYR A 446 0.10 0.53 -13.92
CA TYR A 446 -0.83 1.55 -13.44
C TYR A 446 -0.19 2.94 -13.39
N VAL A 447 -0.89 3.95 -13.89
CA VAL A 447 -0.56 5.34 -13.59
C VAL A 447 -0.96 5.66 -12.16
N VAL A 448 -0.11 6.41 -11.45
CA VAL A 448 -0.46 7.08 -10.20
C VAL A 448 0.06 8.51 -10.30
N SER A 449 -0.78 9.50 -9.97
CA SER A 449 -0.45 10.91 -10.24
C SER A 449 0.78 11.38 -9.48
N ASP A 450 0.87 11.04 -8.19
CA ASP A 450 2.00 11.43 -7.34
C ASP A 450 3.27 10.67 -7.74
N CYS A 451 3.20 9.37 -7.97
CA CYS A 451 4.34 8.58 -8.44
C CYS A 451 4.85 9.10 -9.79
N THR A 452 3.94 9.51 -10.68
CA THR A 452 4.29 10.16 -11.94
C THR A 452 4.99 11.50 -11.74
N ALA A 453 4.48 12.32 -10.82
CA ALA A 453 5.08 13.61 -10.53
C ALA A 453 6.43 13.48 -9.82
N GLU A 454 6.57 12.55 -8.88
CA GLU A 454 7.79 12.30 -8.12
C GLU A 454 8.87 11.64 -8.98
N GLY A 455 8.52 10.69 -9.85
CA GLY A 455 9.41 10.11 -10.86
C GLY A 455 9.90 11.16 -11.88
N LEU A 456 9.00 12.04 -12.34
CA LEU A 456 9.35 13.17 -13.20
C LEU A 456 10.30 14.14 -12.48
N LYS A 457 10.00 14.51 -11.24
CA LYS A 457 10.79 15.45 -10.44
C LYS A 457 12.19 14.90 -10.15
N ALA A 458 12.29 13.65 -9.71
CA ALA A 458 13.56 12.95 -9.49
C ALA A 458 14.40 12.89 -10.77
N THR A 459 13.79 12.55 -11.91
CA THR A 459 14.46 12.55 -13.23
C THR A 459 15.04 13.91 -13.58
N LEU A 460 14.23 14.97 -13.48
CA LEU A 460 14.64 16.34 -13.82
C LEU A 460 15.77 16.81 -12.90
N MET A 461 15.72 16.46 -11.62
CA MET A 461 16.75 16.80 -10.64
C MET A 461 18.08 16.08 -10.93
N ILE A 462 18.04 14.79 -11.29
CA ILE A 462 19.25 14.02 -11.66
C ILE A 462 19.84 14.52 -12.98
N GLN A 463 19.04 14.66 -14.04
CA GLN A 463 19.53 15.02 -15.38
C GLN A 463 20.07 16.45 -15.49
N LYS A 464 19.88 17.28 -14.46
CA LYS A 464 20.49 18.61 -14.33
C LYS A 464 21.94 18.55 -13.82
N GLN A 465 22.35 17.45 -13.20
CA GLN A 465 23.67 17.29 -12.61
C GLN A 465 24.73 17.05 -13.68
N SER A 466 25.93 17.59 -13.48
CA SER A 466 27.02 17.52 -14.47
C SER A 466 27.58 16.11 -14.67
N PHE A 467 27.42 15.23 -13.68
CA PHE A 467 27.86 13.83 -13.76
C PHE A 467 26.82 12.93 -14.45
N SER A 468 25.57 13.37 -14.55
CA SER A 468 24.46 12.53 -15.01
C SER A 468 24.41 12.46 -16.53
N GLN A 469 24.04 11.29 -17.03
CA GLN A 469 23.60 11.13 -18.42
C GLN A 469 22.15 11.63 -18.57
N LYS A 470 21.74 11.96 -19.80
CA LYS A 470 20.33 12.19 -20.13
C LYS A 470 19.76 10.87 -20.68
N LEU A 471 19.15 10.08 -19.82
CA LEU A 471 18.58 8.77 -20.17
C LEU A 471 17.13 8.91 -20.66
N ILE A 472 16.39 9.87 -20.10
CA ILE A 472 14.99 10.12 -20.39
C ILE A 472 14.91 11.40 -21.23
N GLU A 473 14.59 11.19 -22.51
CA GLU A 473 14.46 12.23 -23.52
C GLU A 473 13.32 13.22 -23.23
N GLU A 474 13.43 14.44 -23.74
CA GLU A 474 12.44 15.50 -23.54
C GLU A 474 11.01 15.06 -23.92
N SER A 475 10.84 14.32 -25.01
CA SER A 475 9.53 13.82 -25.43
C SER A 475 8.88 12.88 -24.40
N ARG A 476 9.68 12.06 -23.71
CA ARG A 476 9.18 11.17 -22.65
C ARG A 476 8.83 11.93 -21.38
N LEU A 477 9.52 13.04 -21.10
CA LEU A 477 9.15 13.96 -20.03
C LEU A 477 7.84 14.70 -20.36
N GLN A 478 7.65 15.07 -21.62
CA GLN A 478 6.43 15.67 -22.15
C GLN A 478 5.23 14.71 -22.04
N ASP A 479 5.40 13.42 -22.39
CA ASP A 479 4.36 12.40 -22.19
C ASP A 479 3.91 12.33 -20.72
N ALA A 480 4.85 12.38 -19.76
CA ALA A 480 4.52 12.42 -18.33
C ALA A 480 3.71 13.67 -17.94
N VAL A 481 4.06 14.84 -18.48
CA VAL A 481 3.31 16.09 -18.28
C VAL A 481 1.90 15.99 -18.85
N ASP A 482 1.74 15.37 -20.02
CA ASP A 482 0.44 15.17 -20.65
C ASP A 482 -0.47 14.25 -19.83
N VAL A 483 0.10 13.21 -19.20
CA VAL A 483 -0.60 12.38 -18.21
C VAL A 483 -1.03 13.21 -17.00
N LEU A 484 -0.12 13.93 -16.36
CA LEU A 484 -0.43 14.71 -15.16
C LEU A 484 -1.52 15.76 -15.41
N LEU A 485 -1.46 16.48 -16.55
CA LEU A 485 -2.47 17.47 -16.92
C LEU A 485 -3.85 16.84 -17.15
N SER A 486 -3.94 15.59 -17.59
CA SER A 486 -5.22 14.90 -17.81
C SER A 486 -5.83 14.31 -16.53
N MET A 487 -5.10 14.33 -15.40
CA MET A 487 -5.56 13.83 -14.09
C MET A 487 -6.09 14.93 -13.16
N ILE A 488 -6.09 16.20 -13.60
CA ILE A 488 -6.58 17.33 -12.83
C ILE A 488 -8.10 17.40 -12.93
N ASN A 489 -8.78 17.37 -11.78
CA ASN A 489 -10.24 17.47 -11.72
C ASN A 489 -10.70 18.94 -11.84
N GLU A 490 -12.00 19.16 -12.04
CA GLU A 490 -12.56 20.51 -12.31
C GLU A 490 -12.25 21.54 -11.21
N ASP A 491 -12.17 21.12 -9.95
CA ASP A 491 -11.85 21.97 -8.80
C ASP A 491 -10.35 22.16 -8.56
N GLY A 492 -9.50 21.59 -9.41
CA GLY A 492 -8.05 21.63 -9.30
C GLY A 492 -7.46 20.50 -8.45
N GLY A 493 -8.28 19.71 -7.76
CA GLY A 493 -7.79 18.57 -6.99
C GLY A 493 -7.31 17.44 -7.91
N VAL A 494 -6.28 16.72 -7.48
CA VAL A 494 -5.76 15.54 -8.16
C VAL A 494 -6.04 14.30 -7.30
N ALA A 495 -6.52 13.25 -7.94
CA ALA A 495 -6.82 11.96 -7.35
C ALA A 495 -5.67 10.97 -7.61
N SER A 496 -5.79 9.72 -7.17
CA SER A 496 -4.64 8.79 -7.18
C SER A 496 -4.34 8.19 -8.56
N TYR A 497 -5.17 7.29 -9.08
CA TYR A 497 -4.93 6.58 -10.34
C TYR A 497 -5.71 7.18 -11.52
N GLU A 498 -6.88 7.74 -11.25
CA GLU A 498 -7.82 8.20 -12.27
C GLU A 498 -8.52 9.49 -11.86
N LEU A 499 -9.27 10.11 -12.76
CA LEU A 499 -10.20 11.19 -12.40
C LEU A 499 -11.32 10.69 -11.45
N VAL A 500 -11.95 11.62 -10.74
CA VAL A 500 -13.18 11.33 -9.99
C VAL A 500 -14.33 11.11 -10.98
N ARG A 501 -14.62 9.84 -11.29
CA ARG A 501 -15.61 9.43 -12.31
C ARG A 501 -17.03 9.23 -11.76
N GLY A 502 -17.17 9.09 -10.45
CA GLY A 502 -18.45 8.88 -9.76
C GLY A 502 -18.74 10.02 -8.77
N GLY A 503 -20.03 10.23 -8.45
CA GLY A 503 -20.42 11.19 -7.43
C GLY A 503 -20.24 10.63 -6.01
N ALA A 504 -20.04 11.51 -5.02
CA ALA A 504 -19.83 11.13 -3.61
C ALA A 504 -20.95 10.25 -3.01
N TYR A 505 -22.16 10.25 -3.61
CA TYR A 505 -23.25 9.35 -3.21
C TYR A 505 -22.90 7.86 -3.36
N TYR A 506 -21.86 7.51 -4.12
CA TYR A 506 -21.34 6.14 -4.20
C TYR A 506 -20.92 5.61 -2.83
N GLU A 507 -20.41 6.45 -1.94
CA GLU A 507 -19.97 6.03 -0.61
C GLU A 507 -21.14 5.54 0.26
N LEU A 508 -22.36 6.00 -0.02
CA LEU A 508 -23.58 5.45 0.60
C LEU A 508 -23.84 3.99 0.20
N LEU A 509 -23.15 3.47 -0.81
CA LEU A 509 -23.21 2.08 -1.26
C LEU A 509 -21.98 1.26 -0.85
N ASN A 510 -21.09 1.80 -0.01
CA ASN A 510 -19.91 1.09 0.47
C ASN A 510 -20.29 -0.17 1.25
N PRO A 511 -19.98 -1.38 0.72
CA PRO A 511 -20.33 -2.64 1.37
C PRO A 511 -19.15 -3.31 2.09
N ALA A 512 -17.98 -2.66 2.20
CA ALA A 512 -16.77 -3.32 2.68
C ALA A 512 -16.69 -3.42 4.21
N GLU A 513 -17.49 -2.64 4.95
CA GLU A 513 -17.58 -2.56 6.42
C GLU A 513 -16.30 -2.14 7.16
N VAL A 514 -15.13 -2.64 6.78
CA VAL A 514 -13.84 -2.40 7.45
C VAL A 514 -13.09 -1.18 6.89
N PHE A 515 -13.54 -0.62 5.76
CA PHE A 515 -12.92 0.51 5.06
C PHE A 515 -13.93 1.62 4.78
N ALA A 516 -13.46 2.87 4.70
CA ALA A 516 -14.26 4.03 4.28
C ALA A 516 -13.57 4.77 3.12
N ASN A 517 -14.35 5.55 2.38
CA ASN A 517 -13.92 6.31 1.20
C ASN A 517 -13.23 5.41 0.16
N ILE A 518 -13.93 4.35 -0.23
CA ILE A 518 -13.43 3.37 -1.22
C ILE A 518 -14.20 3.39 -2.53
N MET A 519 -15.37 4.04 -2.59
CA MET A 519 -16.28 3.77 -3.71
C MET A 519 -15.95 4.55 -4.99
N ILE A 520 -15.23 5.65 -4.88
CA ILE A 520 -14.76 6.49 -6.01
C ILE A 520 -13.32 6.93 -5.77
N GLU A 521 -12.65 7.41 -6.82
CA GLU A 521 -11.47 8.24 -6.62
C GLU A 521 -11.86 9.48 -5.80
N TYR A 522 -10.97 9.89 -4.90
CA TYR A 522 -11.07 11.15 -4.17
C TYR A 522 -9.86 12.01 -4.52
N ARG A 523 -9.99 13.32 -4.36
CA ARG A 523 -8.86 14.23 -4.56
C ARG A 523 -8.15 14.42 -3.24
N TYR A 524 -6.83 14.48 -3.28
CA TYR A 524 -5.98 14.45 -2.09
C TYR A 524 -5.00 15.63 -2.10
N PRO A 525 -4.78 16.33 -0.97
CA PRO A 525 -3.76 17.38 -0.90
C PRO A 525 -2.35 16.86 -1.27
N GLU A 526 -2.06 15.60 -0.99
CA GLU A 526 -0.77 14.96 -1.27
C GLU A 526 -0.56 14.74 -2.78
N CYS A 527 -1.52 14.08 -3.44
CA CYS A 527 -1.50 13.87 -4.89
C CYS A 527 -1.48 15.20 -5.67
N THR A 528 -2.25 16.18 -5.18
CA THR A 528 -2.31 17.52 -5.76
C THR A 528 -0.99 18.27 -5.61
N THR A 529 -0.37 18.20 -4.43
CA THR A 529 0.96 18.78 -4.17
C THR A 529 2.02 18.15 -5.05
N ALA A 530 2.11 16.83 -5.09
CA ALA A 530 3.12 16.13 -5.88
C ALA A 530 3.02 16.55 -7.36
N THR A 531 1.81 16.50 -7.93
CA THR A 531 1.53 16.94 -9.30
C THR A 531 1.92 18.39 -9.54
N LEU A 532 1.56 19.28 -8.62
CA LEU A 532 1.90 20.70 -8.68
C LEU A 532 3.43 20.92 -8.71
N LEU A 533 4.18 20.23 -7.84
CA LEU A 533 5.64 20.36 -7.76
C LEU A 533 6.35 19.72 -8.96
N GLY A 534 5.84 18.59 -9.47
CA GLY A 534 6.34 17.94 -10.68
C GLY A 534 6.20 18.85 -11.91
N LEU A 535 5.00 19.36 -12.17
CA LEU A 535 4.73 20.32 -13.26
C LEU A 535 5.53 21.61 -13.10
N THR A 536 5.68 22.12 -11.88
CA THR A 536 6.48 23.31 -11.60
C THR A 536 7.96 23.10 -11.91
N THR A 537 8.50 21.94 -11.55
CA THR A 537 9.91 21.59 -11.82
C THR A 537 10.16 21.44 -13.31
N PHE A 538 9.23 20.78 -14.03
CA PHE A 538 9.28 20.65 -15.48
C PHE A 538 9.24 22.02 -16.17
N ASN A 539 8.25 22.86 -15.84
CA ASN A 539 8.06 24.16 -16.49
C ASN A 539 9.25 25.11 -16.29
N LYS A 540 9.98 25.01 -15.17
CA LYS A 540 11.24 25.76 -14.95
C LYS A 540 12.34 25.39 -15.95
N LEU A 541 12.38 24.15 -16.41
CA LEU A 541 13.41 23.65 -17.33
C LEU A 541 12.94 23.68 -18.79
N TYR A 542 11.63 23.55 -19.04
CA TYR A 542 11.01 23.51 -20.36
C TYR A 542 9.86 24.53 -20.49
N PRO A 543 10.14 25.84 -20.38
CA PRO A 543 9.13 26.90 -20.17
C PRO A 543 8.20 27.17 -21.36
N LYS A 544 8.35 26.44 -22.48
CA LYS A 544 7.55 26.63 -23.69
C LYS A 544 6.49 25.55 -23.89
N TYR A 545 6.68 24.36 -23.31
CA TYR A 545 5.78 23.23 -23.55
C TYR A 545 4.52 23.38 -22.70
N ARG A 546 3.35 23.52 -23.35
CA ARG A 546 2.03 23.70 -22.74
C ARG A 546 1.99 24.73 -21.59
N ALA A 547 2.77 25.80 -21.73
CA ALA A 547 3.04 26.75 -20.64
C ALA A 547 1.78 27.38 -20.04
N ASP A 548 0.81 27.77 -20.88
CA ASP A 548 -0.45 28.38 -20.44
C ASP A 548 -1.33 27.38 -19.66
N GLU A 549 -1.41 26.14 -20.14
CA GLU A 549 -2.18 25.07 -19.49
C GLU A 549 -1.57 24.67 -18.15
N ILE A 550 -0.24 24.55 -18.09
CA ILE A 550 0.48 24.29 -16.83
C ILE A 550 0.23 25.41 -15.85
N LYS A 551 0.30 26.68 -16.28
CA LYS A 551 0.05 27.82 -15.39
C LYS A 551 -1.38 27.82 -14.84
N GLU A 552 -2.38 27.58 -15.69
CA GLU A 552 -3.78 27.48 -15.25
C GLU A 552 -3.97 26.33 -14.25
N ALA A 553 -3.38 25.17 -14.53
CA ALA A 553 -3.38 24.01 -13.65
C ALA A 553 -2.76 24.34 -12.28
N GLN A 554 -1.60 25.00 -12.26
CA GLN A 554 -0.92 25.44 -11.05
C GLN A 554 -1.80 26.34 -10.18
N GLU A 555 -2.45 27.34 -10.78
CA GLU A 555 -3.34 28.27 -10.07
C GLU A 555 -4.57 27.55 -9.46
N LYS A 556 -5.13 26.55 -10.17
CA LYS A 556 -6.25 25.75 -9.65
C LYS A 556 -5.82 24.85 -8.50
N MET A 557 -4.70 24.15 -8.64
CA MET A 557 -4.17 23.25 -7.60
C MET A 557 -3.84 24.01 -6.30
N VAL A 558 -3.21 25.20 -6.39
CA VAL A 558 -2.95 26.03 -5.20
C VAL A 558 -4.25 26.41 -4.48
N LYS A 559 -5.28 26.79 -5.23
CA LYS A 559 -6.60 27.11 -4.65
C LYS A 559 -7.26 25.89 -3.99
N TYR A 560 -7.14 24.71 -4.60
CA TYR A 560 -7.60 23.47 -4.01
C TYR A 560 -6.89 23.18 -2.68
N ILE A 561 -5.56 23.26 -2.64
CA ILE A 561 -4.78 23.03 -1.42
C ILE A 561 -5.19 24.04 -0.32
N GLN A 562 -5.48 25.29 -0.66
CA GLN A 562 -5.97 26.26 0.33
C GLN A 562 -7.39 25.92 0.82
N SER A 563 -8.26 25.36 -0.03
CA SER A 563 -9.66 25.12 0.31
C SER A 563 -9.90 23.87 1.15
N VAL A 564 -8.96 22.91 1.16
CA VAL A 564 -9.07 21.66 1.92
C VAL A 564 -8.35 21.69 3.28
N GLN A 565 -7.81 22.84 3.68
CA GLN A 565 -7.26 23.02 5.03
C GLN A 565 -8.38 22.91 6.07
N LEU A 566 -8.13 22.17 7.16
CA LEU A 566 -9.06 22.07 8.28
C LEU A 566 -9.07 23.35 9.13
N GLU A 567 -10.11 23.51 9.94
CA GLU A 567 -10.31 24.72 10.75
C GLU A 567 -9.15 24.99 11.72
N ASP A 568 -8.51 23.95 12.24
CA ASP A 568 -7.36 24.03 13.14
C ASP A 568 -6.02 24.30 12.42
N GLY A 569 -6.04 24.39 11.09
CA GLY A 569 -4.86 24.64 10.27
C GLY A 569 -4.21 23.39 9.69
N SER A 570 -4.58 22.20 10.16
CA SER A 570 -4.00 20.95 9.69
C SER A 570 -4.56 20.51 8.33
N TYR A 571 -3.94 19.47 7.77
CA TYR A 571 -4.40 18.76 6.60
C TYR A 571 -4.51 17.27 6.94
N TYR A 572 -5.60 16.62 6.51
CA TYR A 572 -5.80 15.19 6.75
C TYR A 572 -5.00 14.33 5.76
N GLY A 573 -4.15 13.43 6.27
CA GLY A 573 -3.38 12.48 5.46
C GLY A 573 -4.12 11.19 5.18
N SER A 574 -4.18 10.83 3.89
CA SER A 574 -4.90 9.65 3.39
C SER A 574 -3.99 8.48 3.03
N TRP A 575 -2.69 8.73 2.85
CA TRP A 575 -1.70 7.73 2.40
C TRP A 575 -0.54 7.52 3.40
N GLY A 576 -0.33 8.47 4.30
CA GLY A 576 0.60 8.40 5.43
C GLY A 576 -0.08 8.88 6.72
N VAL A 577 0.39 8.41 7.87
CA VAL A 577 -0.20 8.68 9.19
C VAL A 577 0.34 9.99 9.78
N CYS A 578 -0.43 11.07 9.93
CA CYS A 578 -1.68 11.45 9.28
C CYS A 578 -1.60 12.95 8.98
N PHE A 579 -1.66 13.77 10.03
CA PHE A 579 -1.71 15.22 9.86
C PHE A 579 -0.35 15.84 9.56
N THR A 580 0.73 15.34 10.18
CA THR A 580 2.10 15.75 9.85
C THR A 580 2.44 15.45 8.39
N TYR A 581 1.97 14.31 7.87
CA TYR A 581 2.17 13.89 6.48
C TYR A 581 1.53 14.87 5.49
N ALA A 582 0.21 15.05 5.54
CA ALA A 582 -0.46 15.92 4.57
C ALA A 582 -0.13 17.40 4.77
N THR A 583 0.17 17.82 6.01
CA THR A 583 0.64 19.20 6.28
C THR A 583 1.99 19.45 5.61
N PHE A 584 2.90 18.46 5.61
CA PHE A 584 4.15 18.54 4.85
C PHE A 584 3.90 18.79 3.37
N PHE A 585 3.08 17.98 2.71
CA PHE A 585 2.76 18.20 1.29
C PHE A 585 2.13 19.58 1.04
N ALA A 586 1.10 19.95 1.81
CA ALA A 586 0.41 21.22 1.63
C ALA A 586 1.33 22.44 1.84
N VAL A 587 2.22 22.40 2.84
CA VAL A 587 3.17 23.49 3.10
C VAL A 587 4.25 23.58 2.00
N GLU A 588 4.78 22.46 1.51
CA GLU A 588 5.77 22.44 0.41
C GLU A 588 5.21 23.10 -0.86
N SER A 589 3.97 22.76 -1.23
CA SER A 589 3.32 23.34 -2.41
C SER A 589 3.05 24.83 -2.23
N LEU A 590 2.45 25.24 -1.12
CA LEU A 590 2.11 26.64 -0.88
C LEU A 590 3.37 27.54 -0.84
N THR A 591 4.44 27.07 -0.21
CA THR A 591 5.72 27.81 -0.11
C THR A 591 6.43 27.92 -1.45
N THR A 592 6.36 26.89 -2.29
CA THR A 592 6.83 26.94 -3.69
C THR A 592 6.15 28.05 -4.50
N PHE A 593 4.91 28.42 -4.13
CA PHE A 593 4.13 29.51 -4.75
C PHE A 593 4.17 30.82 -3.93
N GLY A 594 5.15 30.97 -3.04
CA GLY A 594 5.46 32.21 -2.35
C GLY A 594 4.64 32.47 -1.08
N HIS A 595 3.84 31.49 -0.62
CA HIS A 595 3.15 31.56 0.66
C HIS A 595 4.08 31.09 1.78
N THR A 596 4.49 32.00 2.65
CA THR A 596 5.35 31.70 3.82
C THR A 596 4.58 31.96 5.11
N TYR A 597 5.17 31.57 6.24
CA TYR A 597 4.61 31.86 7.55
C TYR A 597 4.30 33.36 7.74
N GLN A 598 5.11 34.25 7.15
CA GLN A 598 4.95 35.70 7.36
C GLN A 598 3.82 36.32 6.55
N ASN A 599 3.50 35.79 5.37
CA ASN A 599 2.59 36.45 4.42
C ASN A 599 1.29 35.67 4.15
N SER A 600 1.13 34.45 4.67
CA SER A 600 -0.03 33.59 4.41
C SER A 600 -0.64 33.08 5.71
N GLU A 601 -1.92 33.38 5.93
CA GLU A 601 -2.68 32.88 7.08
C GLU A 601 -2.79 31.35 7.05
N THR A 602 -3.03 30.77 5.87
CA THR A 602 -3.08 29.31 5.66
C THR A 602 -1.79 28.63 6.13
N VAL A 603 -0.63 29.12 5.68
CA VAL A 603 0.67 28.54 6.08
C VAL A 603 0.97 28.80 7.55
N ARG A 604 0.58 29.97 8.08
CA ARG A 604 0.73 30.28 9.51
C ARG A 604 -0.02 29.29 10.39
N LYS A 605 -1.30 29.05 10.10
CA LYS A 605 -2.14 28.09 10.82
C LYS A 605 -1.59 26.66 10.74
N ALA A 606 -1.10 26.23 9.58
CA ALA A 606 -0.46 24.92 9.42
C ALA A 606 0.80 24.78 10.29
N CYS A 607 1.65 25.81 10.34
CA CYS A 607 2.82 25.81 11.21
C CYS A 607 2.43 25.82 12.69
N ASP A 608 1.46 26.66 13.07
CA ASP A 608 0.99 26.78 14.46
C ASP A 608 0.38 25.47 14.96
N PHE A 609 -0.34 24.75 14.09
CA PHE A 609 -0.81 23.39 14.36
C PHE A 609 0.37 22.47 14.68
N LEU A 610 1.37 22.37 13.79
CA LEU A 610 2.54 21.52 14.03
C LEU A 610 3.27 21.90 15.32
N VAL A 611 3.53 23.18 15.53
CA VAL A 611 4.20 23.70 16.74
C VAL A 611 3.46 23.30 18.01
N SER A 612 2.11 23.31 17.99
CA SER A 612 1.29 22.90 19.13
C SER A 612 1.42 21.41 19.49
N LYS A 613 1.98 20.59 18.59
CA LYS A 613 2.14 19.13 18.74
C LYS A 613 3.58 18.70 19.01
N GLN A 614 4.54 19.62 19.10
CA GLN A 614 5.92 19.24 19.40
C GLN A 614 6.02 18.66 20.82
N MET A 615 6.62 17.48 20.94
CA MET A 615 6.82 16.76 22.20
C MET A 615 8.00 17.33 23.00
N GLU A 616 8.16 16.88 24.25
CA GLU A 616 9.22 17.35 25.16
C GLU A 616 10.64 17.03 24.65
N ASP A 617 10.82 15.89 24.00
CA ASP A 617 12.09 15.47 23.39
C ASP A 617 12.44 16.26 22.11
N GLY A 618 11.50 17.06 21.61
CA GLY A 618 11.64 17.88 20.40
C GLY A 618 11.03 17.27 19.14
N GLY A 619 10.59 16.01 19.19
CA GLY A 619 9.98 15.33 18.06
C GLY A 619 8.46 15.51 17.95
N TRP A 620 7.88 14.78 17.01
CA TRP A 620 6.45 14.63 16.77
C TRP A 620 6.11 13.15 16.62
N GLY A 621 4.92 12.72 17.00
CA GLY A 621 4.50 11.33 16.85
C GLY A 621 2.98 11.19 16.77
N GLU A 622 2.51 10.51 15.73
CA GLU A 622 1.10 10.16 15.55
C GLU A 622 0.89 8.66 15.64
N SER A 623 -0.23 8.25 16.24
CA SER A 623 -0.70 6.87 16.18
C SER A 623 -1.52 6.67 14.91
N TYR A 624 -1.58 5.43 14.37
CA TYR A 624 -2.49 5.07 13.27
C TYR A 624 -3.96 5.46 13.57
N LYS A 625 -4.33 5.54 14.86
CA LYS A 625 -5.64 6.01 15.33
C LYS A 625 -5.98 7.42 14.85
N SER A 626 -4.98 8.25 14.51
CA SER A 626 -5.23 9.56 13.91
C SER A 626 -6.06 9.45 12.63
N CYS A 627 -5.78 8.42 11.83
CA CYS A 627 -6.50 8.14 10.59
C CYS A 627 -7.88 7.53 10.85
N GLU A 628 -7.97 6.62 11.82
CA GLU A 628 -9.22 5.95 12.18
C GLU A 628 -10.26 6.95 12.71
N GLN A 629 -9.82 7.87 13.56
CA GLN A 629 -10.67 8.80 14.32
C GLN A 629 -10.74 10.20 13.69
N HIS A 630 -9.93 10.49 12.66
CA HIS A 630 -9.90 11.76 11.93
C HIS A 630 -9.54 12.95 12.83
N GLU A 631 -8.70 12.71 13.84
CA GLU A 631 -8.21 13.69 14.81
C GLU A 631 -6.75 13.38 15.17
N TYR A 632 -5.95 14.35 15.61
CA TYR A 632 -4.55 14.09 15.97
C TYR A 632 -4.47 13.25 17.26
N TYR A 633 -4.15 11.96 17.13
CA TYR A 633 -3.84 11.06 18.23
C TYR A 633 -2.34 11.02 18.48
N GLN A 634 -1.93 11.69 19.56
CA GLN A 634 -0.55 11.72 20.03
C GLN A 634 -0.04 10.30 20.31
N ASN A 635 1.07 9.92 19.67
CA ASN A 635 1.76 8.68 20.00
C ASN A 635 2.53 8.81 21.32
N GLU A 636 2.80 7.68 21.97
CA GLU A 636 3.53 7.64 23.25
C GLU A 636 4.96 8.18 23.11
N GLU A 637 5.60 7.88 21.98
CA GLU A 637 6.96 8.33 21.65
C GLU A 637 6.98 9.12 20.34
N SER A 638 7.96 10.02 20.21
CA SER A 638 8.24 10.70 18.94
C SER A 638 8.59 9.69 17.86
N GLN A 639 8.03 9.90 16.67
CA GLN A 639 8.27 9.08 15.49
C GLN A 639 9.18 9.85 14.52
N LEU A 640 10.25 9.21 14.05
CA LEU A 640 11.24 9.78 13.13
C LEU A 640 10.60 10.34 11.87
N THR A 641 9.68 9.59 11.30
CA THR A 641 8.96 9.95 10.09
C THR A 641 8.08 11.20 10.32
N ASN A 642 7.24 11.22 11.36
CA ASN A 642 6.41 12.39 11.69
C ASN A 642 7.25 13.62 12.05
N THR A 643 8.33 13.42 12.80
CA THR A 643 9.31 14.46 13.15
C THR A 643 9.94 15.06 11.91
N SER A 644 10.35 14.22 10.96
CA SER A 644 10.95 14.67 9.70
C SER A 644 9.97 15.48 8.87
N TRP A 645 8.72 15.05 8.73
CA TRP A 645 7.68 15.79 8.00
C TRP A 645 7.38 17.15 8.65
N ALA A 646 7.24 17.20 9.98
CA ALA A 646 7.02 18.45 10.70
C ALA A 646 8.21 19.43 10.52
N VAL A 647 9.44 18.93 10.65
CA VAL A 647 10.66 19.73 10.44
C VAL A 647 10.76 20.25 9.00
N LEU A 648 10.53 19.39 8.00
CA LEU A 648 10.54 19.79 6.58
C LEU A 648 9.52 20.90 6.31
N SER A 649 8.31 20.77 6.87
CA SER A 649 7.24 21.78 6.77
C SER A 649 7.68 23.13 7.34
N LEU A 650 8.18 23.14 8.57
CA LEU A 650 8.58 24.38 9.25
C LEU A 650 9.78 25.05 8.57
N LEU A 651 10.70 24.25 8.03
CA LEU A 651 11.82 24.74 7.21
C LEU A 651 11.34 25.37 5.91
N ALA A 652 10.41 24.74 5.19
CA ALA A 652 9.86 25.27 3.94
C ALA A 652 9.05 26.56 4.16
N ALA A 653 8.32 26.65 5.28
CA ALA A 653 7.49 27.80 5.63
C ALA A 653 8.26 29.05 6.08
N ASP A 654 9.60 28.98 6.21
CA ASP A 654 10.40 30.01 6.87
C ASP A 654 9.87 30.32 8.29
N TYR A 655 9.54 29.29 9.06
CA TYR A 655 9.08 29.46 10.44
C TYR A 655 10.16 30.18 11.28
N PRO A 656 9.80 31.21 12.07
CA PRO A 656 10.79 32.12 12.65
C PRO A 656 11.55 31.57 13.86
N ASP A 657 11.01 30.59 14.58
CA ASP A 657 11.69 30.01 15.74
C ASP A 657 12.64 28.87 15.31
N GLN A 658 13.91 29.22 15.15
CA GLN A 658 14.96 28.27 14.79
C GLN A 658 15.24 27.25 15.90
N GLU A 659 15.12 27.63 17.18
CA GLU A 659 15.40 26.71 18.29
C GLU A 659 14.35 25.60 18.37
N LEU A 660 13.09 25.92 18.04
CA LEU A 660 12.04 24.92 17.89
C LEU A 660 12.36 23.87 16.83
N ILE A 661 12.81 24.30 15.65
CA ILE A 661 13.20 23.39 14.56
C ILE A 661 14.45 22.58 14.96
N LYS A 662 15.43 23.22 15.59
CA LYS A 662 16.66 22.59 16.06
C LYS A 662 16.40 21.47 17.06
N ARG A 663 15.39 21.59 17.92
CA ARG A 663 14.96 20.49 18.82
C ARG A 663 14.50 19.25 18.03
N GLY A 664 13.75 19.42 16.94
CA GLY A 664 13.35 18.33 16.05
C GLY A 664 14.54 17.68 15.34
N ILE A 665 15.49 18.47 14.86
CA ILE A 665 16.73 17.96 14.26
C ILE A 665 17.55 17.16 15.29
N LYS A 666 17.67 17.68 16.52
CA LYS A 666 18.36 16.98 17.61
C LYS A 666 17.68 15.68 17.99
N CYS A 667 16.35 15.64 17.95
CA CYS A 667 15.57 14.40 18.10
C CYS A 667 15.99 13.36 17.04
N ILE A 668 15.97 13.72 15.75
CA ILE A 668 16.39 12.83 14.65
C ILE A 668 17.83 12.32 14.85
N MET A 669 18.78 13.21 15.20
CA MET A 669 20.18 12.83 15.44
C MET A 669 20.36 11.93 16.67
N ASN A 670 19.52 12.09 17.71
CA ASN A 670 19.62 11.27 18.92
C ASN A 670 19.14 9.84 18.72
N TYR A 671 18.19 9.61 17.80
CA TYR A 671 17.74 8.27 17.42
C TYR A 671 18.68 7.56 16.46
N GLN A 672 19.70 8.24 15.90
CA GLN A 672 20.62 7.62 14.95
C GLN A 672 21.54 6.62 15.67
N ASN A 673 21.61 5.41 15.12
CA ASN A 673 22.51 4.35 15.58
C ASN A 673 23.95 4.63 15.16
N ALA A 674 24.90 3.96 15.83
CA ALA A 674 26.32 4.12 15.54
C ALA A 674 26.73 3.66 14.12
N ASP A 675 25.91 2.84 13.46
CA ASP A 675 26.12 2.42 12.07
C ASP A 675 25.50 3.39 11.04
N GLY A 676 24.90 4.49 11.50
CA GLY A 676 24.21 5.46 10.68
C GLY A 676 22.73 5.15 10.47
N SER A 677 22.27 3.94 10.82
CA SER A 677 20.86 3.57 10.66
C SER A 677 19.93 4.25 11.66
N TRP A 678 18.63 4.13 11.43
CA TRP A 678 17.59 4.50 12.38
C TRP A 678 16.71 3.30 12.75
N PRO A 679 16.22 3.22 14.01
CA PRO A 679 15.34 2.15 14.45
C PRO A 679 13.98 2.21 13.73
N GLN A 680 13.40 1.04 13.47
CA GLN A 680 11.99 0.96 13.07
C GLN A 680 11.10 1.34 14.27
N GLN A 681 10.09 2.18 14.05
CA GLN A 681 9.12 2.56 15.06
C GLN A 681 7.70 2.17 14.60
N SER A 682 6.67 2.91 14.99
CA SER A 682 5.28 2.65 14.59
C SER A 682 5.10 2.77 13.08
N ILE A 683 4.07 2.10 12.58
CA ILE A 683 3.72 2.02 11.16
C ILE A 683 3.40 3.41 10.56
N GLU A 684 3.92 3.67 9.36
CA GLU A 684 3.96 5.01 8.78
C GLU A 684 2.85 5.28 7.76
N GLY A 685 2.37 4.23 7.08
CA GLY A 685 1.41 4.31 5.99
C GLY A 685 -0.01 3.96 6.42
N VAL A 686 -0.97 4.47 5.67
CA VAL A 686 -2.38 4.14 5.82
C VAL A 686 -3.06 4.11 4.45
N PHE A 687 -4.13 3.35 4.33
CA PHE A 687 -5.09 3.50 3.24
C PHE A 687 -6.51 3.31 3.76
N ASN A 688 -7.46 4.03 3.15
CA ASN A 688 -8.89 3.94 3.44
C ASN A 688 -9.24 4.05 4.93
N HIS A 689 -8.54 4.96 5.62
CA HIS A 689 -8.68 5.36 7.04
C HIS A 689 -8.26 4.32 8.08
N ASN A 690 -8.65 3.05 7.90
CA ASN A 690 -8.62 2.06 8.96
C ASN A 690 -7.56 0.95 8.77
N CYS A 691 -6.78 0.98 7.68
CA CYS A 691 -5.76 -0.04 7.43
C CYS A 691 -4.38 0.56 7.29
N ALA A 692 -3.50 0.19 8.21
CA ALA A 692 -2.11 0.63 8.20
C ALA A 692 -1.23 -0.29 7.32
N ILE A 693 -0.18 0.30 6.74
CA ILE A 693 0.80 -0.38 5.88
C ILE A 693 2.20 0.20 6.12
N SER A 694 3.22 -0.65 6.10
CA SER A 694 4.58 -0.27 6.48
C SER A 694 5.30 0.47 5.36
N TYR A 695 6.04 1.54 5.69
CA TYR A 695 7.02 2.15 4.80
C TYR A 695 8.37 2.30 5.53
N PRO A 696 9.06 1.18 5.81
CA PRO A 696 10.25 1.15 6.67
C PRO A 696 11.44 1.95 6.12
N ASN A 697 11.44 2.29 4.83
CA ASN A 697 12.46 3.16 4.24
C ASN A 697 12.23 4.64 4.56
N TYR A 698 11.03 5.07 4.99
CA TYR A 698 10.71 6.46 5.32
C TYR A 698 11.64 7.04 6.38
N LYS A 699 11.98 6.23 7.39
CA LYS A 699 12.90 6.64 8.47
C LYS A 699 14.29 7.00 7.97
N PHE A 700 14.71 6.51 6.80
CA PHE A 700 16.00 6.87 6.21
C PHE A 700 15.87 8.16 5.42
N TYR A 701 15.16 8.15 4.29
CA TYR A 701 15.21 9.28 3.38
C TYR A 701 14.53 10.53 3.92
N PHE A 702 13.48 10.46 4.73
CA PHE A 702 12.91 11.66 5.36
C PHE A 702 13.82 12.24 6.44
N SER A 703 14.47 11.40 7.25
CA SER A 703 15.45 11.85 8.25
C SER A 703 16.64 12.54 7.58
N ILE A 704 17.23 11.89 6.56
CA ILE A 704 18.33 12.43 5.76
C ILE A 704 17.93 13.77 5.15
N TRP A 705 16.72 13.86 4.59
CA TRP A 705 16.21 15.07 3.96
C TRP A 705 16.01 16.21 4.96
N ALA A 706 15.40 15.95 6.12
CA ALA A 706 15.19 16.94 7.16
C ALA A 706 16.53 17.50 7.69
N LEU A 707 17.48 16.61 7.99
CA LEU A 707 18.83 16.95 8.41
C LEU A 707 19.56 17.81 7.36
N GLY A 708 19.50 17.38 6.10
CA GLY A 708 20.13 18.05 4.98
C GLY A 708 19.57 19.44 4.70
N ARG A 709 18.24 19.56 4.70
CA ARG A 709 17.56 20.84 4.46
C ARG A 709 17.85 21.84 5.58
N TYR A 710 17.90 21.38 6.83
CA TYR A 710 18.33 22.23 7.95
C TYR A 710 19.78 22.69 7.78
N GLY A 711 20.70 21.77 7.46
CA GLY A 711 22.11 22.10 7.22
C GLY A 711 22.31 23.08 6.07
N ASN A 712 21.56 22.96 4.98
CA ASN A 712 21.63 23.91 3.86
C ASN A 712 21.07 25.29 4.23
N LYS A 713 20.05 25.35 5.10
CA LYS A 713 19.43 26.62 5.51
C LYS A 713 20.26 27.40 6.53
N TYR A 714 20.83 26.70 7.53
CA TYR A 714 21.49 27.34 8.67
C TYR A 714 23.02 27.15 8.72
N GLY A 715 23.58 26.36 7.80
CA GLY A 715 25.01 26.05 7.71
C GLY A 715 25.28 24.57 7.97
N ARG A 716 26.06 23.92 7.09
CA ARG A 716 26.36 22.47 7.18
C ARG A 716 27.25 22.09 8.36
N ASP A 717 28.08 23.03 8.81
CA ASP A 717 29.04 22.83 9.91
C ASP A 717 28.46 23.23 11.28
N ILE A 718 27.15 23.45 11.38
CA ILE A 718 26.52 23.83 12.65
C ILE A 718 26.47 22.63 13.61
N GLU A 719 27.12 22.76 14.76
CA GLU A 719 27.07 21.76 15.83
C GLU A 719 25.81 21.95 16.70
N ILE A 720 25.11 20.86 17.06
CA ILE A 720 23.85 20.92 17.83
C ILE A 720 23.71 19.89 18.95
#